data_AF-A0AA92WDB7-F1
#
_entry.id   AF-A0AA92WDB7-F1
#
_cell.length_a   1.000
_cell.length_b   1.000
_cell.length_c   1.000
_cell.angle_alpha   90.00
_cell.angle_beta   90.00
_cell.angle_gamma   90.00
#
_symmetry.space_group_name_H-M   'P 1'
#
loop_
_entity.id
_entity.type
_entity.pdbx_description
1 polymer ?
#
loop_
_entity_poly.entity_id
_entity_poly.type
_entity_poly.pdbx_seq_one_letter_code
_entity_poly.pdbx_strand_id
1 'polypeptide(L)'
;MLMLLTLLFVPTRVVAQIDYDTSVKFKALAGNPEGIVGMTYTNLFDGQKTRGNFSMWCCGFINGSSSAYVIFEASKAGVPVGYTITTGDDNASMKGRNPLSWKLYGNNEGKDGNWKLIQEISNDEKLEDKNYASYDFKCEGSTYYKYFKWEITAIHSGKTLQVGEFELKLKTTCSHKNADGSSALGKAIETIEATCVEHGYTTHECSICHSIVKVDNNDELKKHTPTHHVQIDATCTATGKIEYWQCSVCKKLFSDANATTEITDAASLDIPAKGHKYNSEGTCTVCGVVNHRCALFDNLDGITNVTITDNDARYPWQMLNLEADGMKNLGFDIPKGSKGLMSDNYDQESTTSRTVVTFTVEKLILLTFKYLVSSEEDDKATITLDSKTYGTISGIKEIEIKALLSAGKHSLNLSYNKDRMYKKGADRAFIYNLKTATTISDYVAQYDDTNTTLTFKKVTDANISDIVNNSVIVDQYNNVKEICTTLGNVTIKNIVFDESFKTYAPTSLKDFFKNCTALETISNIENLNTANVTNMTSMFDNCQNLSSLNLSKFNTENVTNMSYMFDNCQNLSSLDLSKFNTAKVTNMYAMFTHCQNLSSLDLSKFNTANVTDMSWMFSDCQLSSLDLSNFNTEKVREMYNMFSFCQKLSSLNLTNFNTEKVTNMAYMFNGCSDLTTIYASDKFIIAEFNNGYKMFYGCKLLKGALPKYDENLTSSDYANYVNGYFTKLVGKNGEEKIGAVGDILTADNLTLDDNKDFVVYEPFTAKAASYSREMKTGTTWATLCLPFEVSLENKDFRAFKLLSANEGTNTVELEEITTSIAAGTPVIIKMNEGATELNFSVDNKEIAKEVNTSETENGSYQLQGIYTKKVFDKDADNNCYIVKGDKLMNPAKLLENTNNKTVGSKPFRAYMVDNSTATAAGAKMFSIAIGGGTTAIDSLNTIADDNATYYDLQGNRLNAPQKGINIVKRGSKTMKVIIK
;
A
#
# COMPACT_ATOMS: atom_id res chain seq x y z
N MET A 1 74.15 -33.82 -0.98
CA MET A 1 73.33 -33.83 0.24
C MET A 1 71.88 -34.01 -0.21
N LEU A 2 71.25 -35.11 0.24
CA LEU A 2 69.81 -35.44 0.20
C LEU A 2 68.91 -34.20 0.44
N MET A 3 67.64 -34.10 0.03
CA MET A 3 66.59 -35.12 -0.14
C MET A 3 65.38 -34.54 -0.91
N LEU A 4 64.77 -35.39 -1.75
CA LEU A 4 63.35 -35.57 -2.09
C LEU A 4 62.29 -34.50 -1.69
N LEU A 5 61.46 -34.12 -2.67
CA LEU A 5 60.00 -34.15 -2.53
C LEU A 5 59.35 -34.52 -3.88
N THR A 6 58.62 -35.63 -3.87
CA THR A 6 57.77 -36.22 -4.92
C THR A 6 56.36 -35.62 -4.94
N LEU A 7 55.78 -35.37 -6.11
CA LEU A 7 54.31 -35.35 -6.41
C LEU A 7 54.14 -35.25 -7.95
N LEU A 8 53.86 -36.32 -8.70
CA LEU A 8 52.54 -36.92 -9.03
C LEU A 8 51.55 -35.96 -9.73
N PHE A 9 51.25 -36.25 -11.01
CA PHE A 9 49.98 -36.16 -11.79
C PHE A 9 50.37 -36.28 -13.29
N VAL A 10 50.42 -37.46 -13.95
CA VAL A 10 49.34 -38.35 -14.48
C VAL A 10 48.29 -37.59 -15.32
N PRO A 11 47.69 -38.21 -16.36
CA PRO A 11 48.15 -38.42 -17.72
C PRO A 11 47.32 -37.59 -18.74
N THR A 12 47.68 -37.71 -20.00
CA THR A 12 46.87 -37.36 -21.18
C THR A 12 45.36 -37.52 -20.95
N ARG A 13 44.62 -36.40 -21.05
CA ARG A 13 43.19 -36.43 -21.35
C ARG A 13 43.03 -37.17 -22.67
N VAL A 14 42.59 -38.42 -22.59
CA VAL A 14 41.88 -39.09 -23.69
C VAL A 14 40.58 -38.30 -23.84
N VAL A 15 40.64 -37.23 -24.64
CA VAL A 15 39.44 -36.71 -25.30
C VAL A 15 39.06 -37.80 -26.28
N ALA A 16 37.83 -38.32 -26.18
CA ALA A 16 37.30 -39.25 -27.16
C ALA A 16 37.53 -38.65 -28.55
N GLN A 17 38.46 -39.22 -29.31
CA GLN A 17 38.84 -38.72 -30.61
C GLN A 17 37.62 -38.91 -31.51
N ILE A 18 36.98 -37.80 -31.86
CA ILE A 18 35.80 -37.79 -32.70
C ILE A 18 36.27 -38.27 -34.08
N ASP A 19 35.85 -39.46 -34.51
CA ASP A 19 36.41 -40.17 -35.67
C ASP A 19 35.94 -39.59 -37.04
N TYR A 20 35.51 -38.33 -37.06
CA TYR A 20 34.97 -37.60 -38.21
C TYR A 20 35.33 -36.10 -38.20
N ASP A 21 35.34 -35.47 -39.38
CA ASP A 21 35.79 -34.09 -39.60
C ASP A 21 34.63 -33.10 -39.41
N THR A 22 34.70 -32.32 -38.32
CA THR A 22 33.68 -31.32 -37.95
C THR A 22 33.76 -30.03 -38.78
N SER A 23 34.77 -29.87 -39.65
CA SER A 23 34.90 -28.71 -40.53
C SER A 23 34.07 -28.83 -41.82
N VAL A 24 33.49 -30.01 -42.09
CA VAL A 24 32.71 -30.24 -43.30
C VAL A 24 31.37 -29.53 -43.21
N LYS A 25 31.10 -28.65 -44.19
CA LYS A 25 29.81 -27.95 -44.33
C LYS A 25 28.97 -28.62 -45.42
N PHE A 26 27.65 -28.57 -45.26
CA PHE A 26 26.70 -29.14 -46.22
C PHE A 26 25.86 -28.06 -46.87
N LYS A 27 25.57 -28.24 -48.15
CA LYS A 27 24.73 -27.34 -48.93
C LYS A 27 23.63 -28.13 -49.62
N ALA A 28 22.36 -27.81 -49.33
CA ALA A 28 21.23 -28.37 -50.04
C ALA A 28 21.26 -27.99 -51.53
N LEU A 29 21.07 -28.97 -52.41
CA LEU A 29 21.05 -28.81 -53.86
C LEU A 29 19.64 -28.96 -54.44
N ALA A 30 18.83 -29.87 -53.89
CA ALA A 30 17.44 -30.12 -54.29
C ALA A 30 16.69 -30.86 -53.18
N GLY A 31 15.37 -30.70 -53.10
CA GLY A 31 14.53 -31.46 -52.17
C GLY A 31 13.06 -31.42 -52.55
N ASN A 32 12.30 -32.41 -52.11
CA ASN A 32 10.86 -32.52 -52.34
C ASN A 32 10.21 -33.26 -51.15
N PRO A 33 9.11 -32.75 -50.55
CA PRO A 33 8.51 -31.43 -50.78
C PRO A 33 9.37 -30.28 -50.24
N GLU A 34 9.20 -29.08 -50.79
CA GLU A 34 10.00 -27.90 -50.40
C GLU A 34 9.86 -27.57 -48.91
N GLY A 35 8.64 -27.64 -48.38
CA GLY A 35 8.29 -27.29 -47.00
C GLY A 35 7.19 -26.22 -46.96
N ILE A 36 6.76 -25.85 -45.75
CA ILE A 36 5.83 -24.72 -45.53
C ILE A 36 6.67 -23.43 -45.48
N VAL A 37 6.05 -22.28 -45.79
CA VAL A 37 6.74 -20.96 -45.88
C VAL A 37 7.58 -20.70 -44.62
N GLY A 38 8.90 -20.55 -44.80
CA GLY A 38 9.87 -20.32 -43.73
C GLY A 38 10.41 -21.59 -43.03
N MET A 39 9.93 -22.78 -43.40
CA MET A 39 10.29 -24.08 -42.82
C MET A 39 10.60 -25.12 -43.91
N THR A 40 11.66 -24.87 -44.68
CA THR A 40 11.99 -25.62 -45.91
C THR A 40 13.14 -26.61 -45.71
N TYR A 41 13.38 -27.53 -46.66
CA TYR A 41 14.51 -28.47 -46.55
C TYR A 41 15.88 -27.78 -46.48
N THR A 42 15.98 -26.51 -46.89
CA THR A 42 17.24 -25.75 -46.81
C THR A 42 17.63 -25.40 -45.38
N ASN A 43 16.67 -25.41 -44.45
CA ASN A 43 16.89 -25.18 -43.03
C ASN A 43 17.64 -26.32 -42.33
N LEU A 44 17.70 -27.51 -42.90
CA LEU A 44 18.35 -28.69 -42.29
C LEU A 44 19.87 -28.57 -42.06
N PHE A 45 20.52 -27.54 -42.62
CA PHE A 45 21.97 -27.37 -42.64
C PHE A 45 22.41 -25.97 -42.21
N ASP A 46 21.55 -25.20 -41.54
CA ASP A 46 21.86 -23.81 -41.14
C ASP A 46 22.46 -23.71 -39.72
N GLY A 47 22.49 -24.83 -38.98
CA GLY A 47 23.07 -24.94 -37.64
C GLY A 47 22.19 -24.38 -36.51
N GLN A 48 20.95 -23.98 -36.78
CA GLN A 48 20.02 -23.43 -35.79
C GLN A 48 19.25 -24.55 -35.07
N LYS A 49 19.82 -25.08 -33.98
CA LYS A 49 19.28 -26.24 -33.23
C LYS A 49 18.92 -25.99 -31.76
N THR A 50 18.89 -24.74 -31.28
CA THR A 50 18.64 -24.41 -29.84
C THR A 50 17.45 -23.47 -29.63
N ARG A 51 16.84 -23.52 -28.43
CA ARG A 51 15.68 -22.68 -28.07
C ARG A 51 16.06 -21.19 -28.17
N GLY A 52 15.36 -20.44 -29.04
CA GLY A 52 15.64 -19.03 -29.32
C GLY A 52 16.54 -18.78 -30.56
N ASN A 53 17.07 -19.83 -31.18
CA ASN A 53 17.82 -19.80 -32.44
C ASN A 53 17.61 -21.15 -33.17
N PHE A 54 16.41 -21.33 -33.76
CA PHE A 54 15.93 -22.60 -34.32
C PHE A 54 15.26 -22.43 -35.69
N SER A 55 15.50 -23.39 -36.60
CA SER A 55 14.80 -23.53 -37.87
C SER A 55 14.43 -25.01 -38.11
N MET A 56 13.60 -25.31 -39.12
CA MET A 56 13.16 -26.69 -39.39
C MET A 56 12.67 -26.89 -40.82
N TRP A 57 12.63 -28.16 -41.26
CA TRP A 57 11.87 -28.61 -42.41
C TRP A 57 10.53 -29.20 -41.95
N CYS A 58 9.42 -28.59 -42.37
CA CYS A 58 8.07 -29.03 -42.04
C CYS A 58 7.23 -29.19 -43.31
N CYS A 59 6.66 -30.38 -43.53
CA CYS A 59 5.89 -30.66 -44.74
C CYS A 59 4.82 -31.75 -44.53
N GLY A 60 3.84 -31.82 -45.45
CA GLY A 60 2.84 -32.90 -45.46
C GLY A 60 3.47 -34.23 -45.87
N PHE A 61 3.19 -35.30 -45.13
CA PHE A 61 3.74 -36.64 -45.37
C PHE A 61 2.69 -37.72 -45.06
N ILE A 62 2.34 -38.55 -46.03
CA ILE A 62 1.39 -39.66 -45.85
C ILE A 62 2.14 -40.99 -45.99
N ASN A 63 2.20 -41.78 -44.91
CA ASN A 63 2.82 -43.10 -44.91
C ASN A 63 2.24 -43.98 -46.04
N GLY A 64 3.11 -44.55 -46.87
CA GLY A 64 2.74 -45.40 -48.01
C GLY A 64 2.26 -44.67 -49.26
N SER A 65 2.21 -43.32 -49.26
CA SER A 65 1.78 -42.53 -50.44
C SER A 65 2.66 -41.31 -50.73
N SER A 66 3.53 -40.91 -49.81
CA SER A 66 4.48 -39.80 -49.97
C SER A 66 5.90 -40.28 -49.68
N SER A 67 6.89 -39.69 -50.36
CA SER A 67 8.29 -39.72 -49.94
C SER A 67 8.81 -38.29 -49.84
N ALA A 68 9.75 -38.06 -48.93
CA ALA A 68 10.40 -36.78 -48.75
C ALA A 68 11.91 -36.98 -48.88
N TYR A 69 12.60 -36.18 -49.68
CA TYR A 69 14.04 -36.30 -49.80
C TYR A 69 14.74 -34.95 -49.92
N VAL A 70 16.02 -34.94 -49.55
CA VAL A 70 16.96 -33.84 -49.76
C VAL A 70 18.26 -34.38 -50.36
N ILE A 71 18.75 -33.70 -51.39
CA ILE A 71 20.06 -33.91 -52.02
C ILE A 71 20.96 -32.77 -51.58
N PHE A 72 22.17 -33.08 -51.12
CA PHE A 72 23.10 -32.10 -50.59
C PHE A 72 24.55 -32.44 -50.94
N GLU A 73 25.37 -31.39 -51.06
CA GLU A 73 26.80 -31.46 -51.33
C GLU A 73 27.58 -31.26 -50.03
N ALA A 74 28.58 -32.11 -49.79
CA ALA A 74 29.58 -31.89 -48.77
C ALA A 74 30.71 -31.00 -49.30
N SER A 75 31.20 -30.07 -48.47
CA SER A 75 32.32 -29.19 -48.83
C SER A 75 33.61 -29.96 -49.13
N LYS A 76 33.74 -31.21 -48.66
CA LYS A 76 34.81 -32.16 -48.97
C LYS A 76 34.23 -33.57 -49.07
N ALA A 77 34.76 -34.38 -49.98
CA ALA A 77 34.39 -35.80 -50.07
C ALA A 77 34.86 -36.54 -48.81
N GLY A 78 34.06 -37.49 -48.33
CA GLY A 78 34.39 -38.24 -47.13
C GLY A 78 33.64 -39.56 -47.05
N VAL A 79 34.11 -40.42 -46.15
CA VAL A 79 33.43 -41.68 -45.84
C VAL A 79 32.36 -41.40 -44.78
N PRO A 80 31.08 -41.73 -45.05
CA PRO A 80 30.02 -41.57 -44.06
C PRO A 80 30.21 -42.56 -42.91
N VAL A 81 30.42 -42.03 -41.70
CA VAL A 81 30.61 -42.81 -40.47
C VAL A 81 29.46 -42.65 -39.47
N GLY A 82 28.57 -41.69 -39.71
CA GLY A 82 27.31 -41.52 -38.99
C GLY A 82 26.58 -40.25 -39.41
N TYR A 83 25.47 -39.95 -38.75
CA TYR A 83 24.76 -38.67 -38.85
C TYR A 83 23.99 -38.39 -37.57
N THR A 84 23.55 -37.15 -37.39
CA THR A 84 22.70 -36.72 -36.28
C THR A 84 21.42 -36.12 -36.84
N ILE A 85 20.29 -36.54 -36.30
CA ILE A 85 18.98 -35.96 -36.60
C ILE A 85 18.51 -35.19 -35.37
N THR A 86 18.15 -33.91 -35.54
CA THR A 86 17.54 -33.10 -34.48
C THR A 86 16.05 -32.94 -34.72
N THR A 87 15.24 -33.18 -33.70
CA THR A 87 13.78 -33.10 -33.76
C THR A 87 13.26 -31.66 -33.81
N GLY A 88 12.04 -31.47 -34.32
CA GLY A 88 11.35 -30.18 -34.41
C GLY A 88 11.05 -29.54 -33.06
N ASP A 89 10.47 -28.33 -33.07
CA ASP A 89 10.07 -27.58 -31.87
C ASP A 89 8.67 -27.92 -31.34
N ASP A 90 7.90 -28.72 -32.08
CA ASP A 90 6.53 -29.12 -31.76
C ASP A 90 6.34 -30.64 -31.65
N ASN A 91 7.40 -31.44 -31.79
CA ASN A 91 7.30 -32.90 -31.80
C ASN A 91 6.80 -33.46 -30.45
N ALA A 92 7.06 -32.78 -29.32
CA ALA A 92 6.56 -33.15 -28.00
C ALA A 92 5.05 -32.95 -27.84
N SER A 93 4.52 -31.87 -28.44
CA SER A 93 3.09 -31.52 -28.41
C SER A 93 2.29 -32.22 -29.51
N MET A 94 2.90 -32.46 -30.67
CA MET A 94 2.27 -33.07 -31.84
C MET A 94 3.07 -34.31 -32.25
N LYS A 95 2.84 -35.39 -31.50
CA LYS A 95 3.52 -36.68 -31.59
C LYS A 95 3.42 -37.33 -32.98
N GLY A 96 4.44 -38.10 -33.35
CA GLY A 96 4.43 -38.93 -34.57
C GLY A 96 5.16 -38.34 -35.78
N ARG A 97 5.62 -37.08 -35.71
CA ARG A 97 6.13 -36.33 -36.87
C ARG A 97 7.57 -36.65 -37.25
N ASN A 98 8.28 -37.39 -36.41
CA ASN A 98 9.65 -37.80 -36.65
C ASN A 98 9.73 -38.86 -37.78
N PRO A 99 10.82 -38.88 -38.57
CA PRO A 99 11.13 -39.97 -39.48
C PRO A 99 11.09 -41.33 -38.75
N LEU A 100 10.36 -42.29 -39.30
CA LEU A 100 10.33 -43.69 -38.85
C LEU A 100 11.22 -44.58 -39.71
N SER A 101 11.27 -44.31 -41.02
CA SER A 101 12.08 -45.08 -41.97
C SER A 101 12.71 -44.14 -43.00
N TRP A 102 13.98 -44.36 -43.33
CA TRP A 102 14.71 -43.56 -44.31
C TRP A 102 15.90 -44.29 -44.92
N LYS A 103 16.39 -43.76 -46.04
CA LYS A 103 17.54 -44.24 -46.80
C LYS A 103 18.54 -43.10 -47.01
N LEU A 104 19.83 -43.40 -46.85
CA LEU A 104 20.94 -42.49 -47.14
C LEU A 104 21.73 -43.04 -48.31
N TYR A 105 22.01 -42.20 -49.31
CA TYR A 105 22.76 -42.54 -50.52
C TYR A 105 23.93 -41.59 -50.73
N GLY A 106 24.94 -42.05 -51.48
CA GLY A 106 26.10 -41.25 -51.88
C GLY A 106 26.47 -41.43 -53.35
N ASN A 107 27.06 -40.39 -53.94
CA ASN A 107 27.72 -40.45 -55.25
C ASN A 107 28.87 -39.40 -55.35
N ASN A 108 29.61 -39.43 -56.45
CA ASN A 108 30.67 -38.44 -56.76
C ASN A 108 30.42 -37.67 -58.07
N GLU A 109 29.27 -37.86 -58.71
CA GLU A 109 28.96 -37.33 -60.05
C GLU A 109 28.08 -36.07 -60.00
N GLY A 110 27.45 -35.77 -58.85
CA GLY A 110 26.58 -34.61 -58.67
C GLY A 110 25.14 -34.98 -58.37
N LYS A 111 24.25 -33.98 -58.38
CA LYS A 111 22.82 -34.15 -58.03
C LYS A 111 22.06 -35.14 -58.95
N ASP A 112 22.47 -35.26 -60.20
CA ASP A 112 21.87 -36.11 -61.23
C ASP A 112 22.64 -37.43 -61.43
N GLY A 113 23.64 -37.71 -60.57
CA GLY A 113 24.49 -38.89 -60.64
C GLY A 113 23.82 -40.19 -60.16
N ASN A 114 24.44 -41.33 -60.45
CA ASN A 114 23.94 -42.63 -60.00
C ASN A 114 24.12 -42.80 -58.49
N TRP A 115 23.00 -42.98 -57.77
CA TRP A 115 22.98 -43.06 -56.30
C TRP A 115 23.31 -44.47 -55.78
N LYS A 116 24.34 -44.57 -54.93
CA LYS A 116 24.68 -45.81 -54.23
C LYS A 116 24.17 -45.77 -52.80
N LEU A 117 23.40 -46.77 -52.38
CA LEU A 117 22.84 -46.87 -51.03
C LEU A 117 23.98 -47.02 -50.00
N ILE A 118 23.96 -46.15 -48.98
CA ILE A 118 24.89 -46.18 -47.84
C ILE A 118 24.23 -46.91 -46.66
N GLN A 119 23.00 -46.53 -46.32
CA GLN A 119 22.27 -47.12 -45.20
C GLN A 119 20.76 -47.02 -45.42
N GLU A 120 20.03 -48.03 -44.95
CA GLU A 120 18.58 -48.02 -44.84
C GLU A 120 18.18 -48.32 -43.40
N ILE A 121 17.33 -47.47 -42.83
CA ILE A 121 16.71 -47.65 -41.52
C ILE A 121 15.22 -47.89 -41.75
N SER A 122 14.72 -48.99 -41.21
CA SER A 122 13.29 -49.33 -41.21
C SER A 122 12.79 -49.40 -39.78
N ASN A 123 11.70 -48.70 -39.47
CA ASN A 123 11.06 -48.69 -38.15
C ASN A 123 12.02 -48.31 -37.01
N ASP A 124 12.55 -47.09 -37.05
CA ASP A 124 13.37 -46.53 -35.98
C ASP A 124 12.60 -46.46 -34.65
N GLU A 125 13.27 -46.85 -33.57
CA GLU A 125 12.77 -46.73 -32.19
C GLU A 125 13.55 -45.68 -31.38
N LYS A 126 14.58 -45.06 -31.98
CA LYS A 126 15.50 -44.16 -31.29
C LYS A 126 14.99 -42.73 -31.21
N LEU A 127 14.36 -42.22 -32.27
CA LEU A 127 13.77 -40.89 -32.29
C LEU A 127 12.56 -40.83 -31.36
N GLU A 128 12.63 -39.97 -30.34
CA GLU A 128 11.49 -39.71 -29.47
C GLU A 128 10.78 -38.41 -29.87
N ASP A 129 9.49 -38.33 -29.55
CA ASP A 129 8.68 -37.12 -29.67
C ASP A 129 9.06 -36.11 -28.57
N LYS A 130 10.25 -35.52 -28.69
CA LYS A 130 10.79 -34.44 -27.84
C LYS A 130 11.16 -33.25 -28.71
N ASN A 131 11.12 -32.05 -28.15
CA ASN A 131 11.52 -30.84 -28.87
C ASN A 131 13.03 -30.61 -28.78
N TYR A 132 13.67 -30.19 -29.87
CA TYR A 132 15.10 -29.81 -29.91
C TYR A 132 16.07 -30.92 -29.47
N ALA A 133 15.68 -32.19 -29.63
CA ALA A 133 16.47 -33.33 -29.18
C ALA A 133 17.27 -33.92 -30.35
N SER A 134 18.57 -34.14 -30.15
CA SER A 134 19.48 -34.67 -31.18
C SER A 134 19.81 -36.15 -30.94
N TYR A 135 19.71 -36.94 -32.00
CA TYR A 135 19.92 -38.39 -31.96
C TYR A 135 20.96 -38.82 -32.99
N ASP A 136 21.98 -39.52 -32.52
CA ASP A 136 23.10 -39.98 -33.35
C ASP A 136 22.84 -41.35 -33.98
N PHE A 137 23.05 -41.48 -35.28
CA PHE A 137 23.00 -42.73 -36.02
C PHE A 137 24.40 -43.06 -36.54
N LYS A 138 24.82 -44.32 -36.38
CA LYS A 138 26.07 -44.82 -36.96
C LYS A 138 25.77 -45.40 -38.34
N CYS A 139 26.63 -45.11 -39.31
CA CYS A 139 26.65 -45.79 -40.60
C CYS A 139 28.08 -46.26 -40.89
N GLU A 140 28.25 -47.44 -41.48
CA GLU A 140 29.58 -47.98 -41.79
C GLU A 140 29.80 -47.88 -43.29
N GLY A 141 30.23 -46.70 -43.75
CA GLY A 141 30.73 -46.52 -45.11
C GLY A 141 32.19 -46.96 -45.23
N SER A 142 32.58 -47.44 -46.40
CA SER A 142 33.99 -47.62 -46.79
C SER A 142 34.37 -46.81 -48.03
N THR A 143 33.38 -46.18 -48.67
CA THR A 143 33.53 -45.43 -49.93
C THR A 143 33.43 -43.93 -49.66
N TYR A 144 34.27 -43.15 -50.33
CA TYR A 144 34.22 -41.69 -50.30
C TYR A 144 33.11 -41.17 -51.21
N TYR A 145 32.27 -40.28 -50.68
CA TYR A 145 31.23 -39.59 -51.45
C TYR A 145 31.31 -38.08 -51.23
N LYS A 146 31.03 -37.31 -52.28
CA LYS A 146 30.92 -35.85 -52.23
C LYS A 146 29.47 -35.38 -52.18
N TYR A 147 28.56 -36.08 -52.85
CA TYR A 147 27.14 -35.76 -52.91
C TYR A 147 26.33 -36.85 -52.21
N PHE A 148 25.28 -36.43 -51.51
CA PHE A 148 24.44 -37.32 -50.72
C PHE A 148 22.96 -37.06 -50.99
N LYS A 149 22.15 -38.11 -50.85
CA LYS A 149 20.68 -38.03 -50.87
C LYS A 149 20.15 -38.70 -49.61
N TRP A 150 19.36 -37.98 -48.84
CA TRP A 150 18.62 -38.52 -47.69
C TRP A 150 17.13 -38.57 -48.03
N GLU A 151 16.52 -39.75 -47.96
CA GLU A 151 15.16 -40.02 -48.40
C GLU A 151 14.35 -40.69 -47.29
N ILE A 152 13.34 -40.00 -46.79
CA ILE A 152 12.41 -40.44 -45.76
C ILE A 152 11.23 -41.14 -46.41
N THR A 153 10.95 -42.36 -45.95
CA THR A 153 9.96 -43.27 -46.53
C THR A 153 8.79 -43.55 -45.59
N ALA A 154 8.93 -43.29 -44.29
CA ALA A 154 7.82 -43.32 -43.31
C ALA A 154 8.09 -42.36 -42.14
N ILE A 155 7.02 -41.92 -41.47
CA ILE A 155 7.02 -41.20 -40.17
C ILE A 155 6.29 -42.03 -39.10
N HIS A 156 6.53 -41.73 -37.82
CA HIS A 156 6.01 -42.52 -36.69
C HIS A 156 4.47 -42.59 -36.69
N SER A 157 3.78 -41.46 -36.90
CA SER A 157 2.33 -41.40 -37.12
C SER A 157 1.89 -40.01 -37.62
N GLY A 158 0.64 -39.86 -38.05
CA GLY A 158 0.10 -38.57 -38.49
C GLY A 158 0.29 -38.28 -39.99
N LYS A 159 0.21 -37.01 -40.37
CA LYS A 159 0.25 -36.54 -41.78
C LYS A 159 1.29 -35.45 -42.05
N THR A 160 2.22 -35.23 -41.12
CA THR A 160 3.19 -34.12 -41.16
C THR A 160 4.55 -34.63 -40.74
N LEU A 161 5.56 -34.37 -41.56
CA LEU A 161 6.97 -34.58 -41.25
C LEU A 161 7.55 -33.27 -40.69
N GLN A 162 8.30 -33.36 -39.59
CA GLN A 162 8.96 -32.20 -38.98
C GLN A 162 10.35 -32.58 -38.44
N VAL A 163 11.40 -32.00 -39.02
CA VAL A 163 12.81 -32.25 -38.66
C VAL A 163 13.55 -30.91 -38.53
N GLY A 164 14.31 -30.72 -37.44
CA GLY A 164 15.08 -29.50 -37.20
C GLY A 164 16.35 -29.43 -38.05
N GLU A 165 17.31 -30.33 -37.80
CA GLU A 165 18.65 -30.31 -38.41
C GLU A 165 19.08 -31.73 -38.79
N PHE A 166 19.83 -31.88 -39.91
CA PHE A 166 20.48 -33.12 -40.32
C PHE A 166 21.99 -32.92 -40.49
N GLU A 167 22.79 -33.51 -39.60
CA GLU A 167 24.25 -33.34 -39.56
C GLU A 167 24.94 -34.65 -39.96
N LEU A 168 25.50 -34.73 -41.19
CA LEU A 168 26.23 -35.92 -41.66
C LEU A 168 27.68 -35.91 -41.14
N LYS A 169 28.14 -37.03 -40.59
CA LYS A 169 29.48 -37.21 -40.03
C LYS A 169 30.36 -37.93 -41.05
N LEU A 170 31.32 -37.20 -41.62
CA LEU A 170 32.24 -37.69 -42.63
C LEU A 170 33.64 -37.86 -42.07
N LYS A 171 34.21 -39.06 -42.21
CA LYS A 171 35.64 -39.28 -42.04
C LYS A 171 36.34 -38.93 -43.34
N THR A 172 37.10 -37.84 -43.33
CA THR A 172 37.78 -37.31 -44.53
C THR A 172 39.22 -37.80 -44.66
N THR A 173 39.75 -38.51 -43.66
CA THR A 173 41.12 -39.05 -43.65
C THR A 173 41.20 -40.38 -44.39
N CYS A 174 41.78 -40.36 -45.59
CA CYS A 174 42.11 -41.56 -46.35
C CYS A 174 43.42 -42.14 -45.82
N SER A 175 43.46 -43.44 -45.55
CA SER A 175 44.68 -44.14 -45.10
C SER A 175 45.78 -44.15 -46.17
N HIS A 176 45.42 -43.78 -47.42
CA HIS A 176 46.27 -43.89 -48.61
C HIS A 176 46.92 -45.27 -48.75
N LYS A 177 46.22 -46.29 -48.27
CA LYS A 177 46.60 -47.69 -48.36
C LYS A 177 45.44 -48.52 -48.89
N ASN A 178 45.72 -49.43 -49.80
CA ASN A 178 44.77 -50.42 -50.29
C ASN A 178 44.39 -51.38 -49.14
N ALA A 179 43.34 -52.16 -49.33
CA ALA A 179 42.82 -53.08 -48.30
C ALA A 179 43.86 -54.13 -47.83
N ASP A 180 44.91 -54.38 -48.61
CA ASP A 180 46.04 -55.26 -48.29
C ASP A 180 47.19 -54.56 -47.53
N GLY A 181 47.05 -53.26 -47.23
CA GLY A 181 48.04 -52.45 -46.54
C GLY A 181 49.13 -51.83 -47.44
N SER A 182 49.14 -52.13 -48.74
CA SER A 182 50.03 -51.50 -49.72
C SER A 182 49.65 -50.03 -49.95
N SER A 183 50.60 -49.19 -50.38
CA SER A 183 50.31 -47.78 -50.69
C SER A 183 49.27 -47.68 -51.83
N ALA A 184 48.21 -46.91 -51.59
CA ALA A 184 47.23 -46.52 -52.59
C ALA A 184 47.63 -45.21 -53.31
N LEU A 185 48.84 -44.73 -53.10
CA LEU A 185 49.39 -43.59 -53.81
C LEU A 185 49.88 -44.04 -55.19
N GLY A 186 49.35 -43.43 -56.24
CA GLY A 186 49.77 -43.64 -57.61
C GLY A 186 51.19 -43.13 -57.87
N LYS A 187 51.58 -43.09 -59.15
CA LYS A 187 52.89 -42.53 -59.54
C LYS A 187 53.03 -41.09 -59.04
N ALA A 188 54.27 -40.71 -58.70
CA ALA A 188 54.60 -39.34 -58.34
C ALA A 188 54.13 -38.39 -59.45
N ILE A 189 53.38 -37.37 -59.07
CA ILE A 189 52.82 -36.35 -59.96
C ILE A 189 53.81 -35.19 -60.06
N GLU A 190 54.22 -34.65 -58.91
CA GLU A 190 55.09 -33.48 -58.83
C GLU A 190 55.93 -33.52 -57.54
N THR A 191 57.23 -33.23 -57.64
CA THR A 191 58.13 -33.06 -56.50
C THR A 191 58.46 -31.58 -56.30
N ILE A 192 58.18 -31.07 -55.10
CA ILE A 192 58.37 -29.70 -54.67
C ILE A 192 59.53 -29.64 -53.67
N GLU A 193 60.48 -28.74 -53.90
CA GLU A 193 61.62 -28.50 -53.02
C GLU A 193 61.22 -27.85 -51.68
N ALA A 194 62.04 -28.00 -50.64
CA ALA A 194 61.80 -27.39 -49.33
C ALA A 194 61.66 -25.86 -49.39
N THR A 195 60.75 -25.33 -48.57
CA THR A 195 60.47 -23.89 -48.40
C THR A 195 60.83 -23.43 -46.99
N CYS A 196 60.53 -22.18 -46.64
CA CYS A 196 60.85 -21.62 -45.33
C CYS A 196 59.91 -21.98 -44.19
N VAL A 197 58.87 -22.76 -44.46
CA VAL A 197 57.90 -23.24 -43.45
C VAL A 197 57.60 -24.72 -43.59
N GLU A 198 57.98 -25.33 -44.70
CA GLU A 198 57.57 -26.67 -45.04
C GLU A 198 58.68 -27.41 -45.80
N HIS A 199 58.95 -28.65 -45.38
CA HIS A 199 59.97 -29.51 -45.98
C HIS A 199 59.60 -29.81 -47.44
N GLY A 200 60.59 -30.19 -48.26
CA GLY A 200 60.36 -30.61 -49.63
C GLY A 200 59.44 -31.83 -49.64
N TYR A 201 58.65 -32.02 -50.68
CA TYR A 201 57.64 -33.07 -50.72
C TYR A 201 57.32 -33.53 -52.13
N THR A 202 56.88 -34.78 -52.26
CA THR A 202 56.40 -35.35 -53.51
C THR A 202 54.92 -35.63 -53.42
N THR A 203 54.16 -35.24 -54.44
CA THR A 203 52.71 -35.44 -54.52
C THR A 203 52.36 -36.68 -55.33
N HIS A 204 51.31 -37.37 -54.92
CA HIS A 204 50.79 -38.58 -55.56
C HIS A 204 49.26 -38.53 -55.55
N GLU A 205 48.57 -38.90 -56.62
CA GLU A 205 47.11 -39.07 -56.55
C GLU A 205 46.79 -40.41 -55.89
N CYS A 206 45.95 -40.38 -54.86
CA CYS A 206 45.51 -41.60 -54.21
C CYS A 206 44.40 -42.27 -55.03
N SER A 207 44.60 -43.52 -55.41
CA SER A 207 43.63 -44.32 -56.20
C SER A 207 42.34 -44.65 -55.46
N ILE A 208 42.24 -44.34 -54.15
CA ILE A 208 41.06 -44.64 -53.31
C ILE A 208 40.17 -43.41 -53.13
N CYS A 209 40.76 -42.27 -52.75
CA CYS A 209 40.01 -41.04 -52.51
C CYS A 209 40.16 -40.00 -53.62
N HIS A 210 40.93 -40.31 -54.68
CA HIS A 210 41.28 -39.41 -55.79
C HIS A 210 41.85 -38.05 -55.36
N SER A 211 42.30 -37.95 -54.11
CA SER A 211 42.93 -36.75 -53.58
C SER A 211 44.41 -36.78 -53.92
N ILE A 212 44.98 -35.62 -54.24
CA ILE A 212 46.43 -35.48 -54.34
C ILE A 212 47.03 -35.41 -52.94
N VAL A 213 47.93 -36.34 -52.66
CA VAL A 213 48.53 -36.60 -51.37
C VAL A 213 49.98 -36.21 -51.41
N LYS A 214 50.37 -35.40 -50.44
CA LYS A 214 51.73 -34.92 -50.24
C LYS A 214 52.49 -35.87 -49.31
N VAL A 215 53.69 -36.28 -49.70
CA VAL A 215 54.63 -37.08 -48.90
C VAL A 215 55.91 -36.29 -48.74
N ASP A 216 56.27 -35.95 -47.50
CA ASP A 216 57.44 -35.13 -47.21
C ASP A 216 58.75 -35.91 -47.44
N ASN A 217 59.73 -35.23 -48.05
CA ASN A 217 61.06 -35.74 -48.38
C ASN A 217 62.05 -35.61 -47.19
N ASN A 218 61.67 -34.95 -46.08
CA ASN A 218 62.49 -34.68 -44.88
C ASN A 218 63.73 -33.75 -45.07
N ASP A 219 63.73 -32.85 -46.06
CA ASP A 219 64.84 -31.91 -46.34
C ASP A 219 64.84 -30.64 -45.46
N GLU A 220 65.97 -30.11 -44.94
CA GLU A 220 65.99 -28.90 -44.08
C GLU A 220 65.23 -27.67 -44.65
N LEU A 221 64.49 -26.95 -43.80
CA LEU A 221 63.72 -25.75 -44.18
C LEU A 221 64.63 -24.59 -44.61
N LYS A 222 64.22 -23.87 -45.66
CA LYS A 222 64.89 -22.64 -46.11
C LYS A 222 64.62 -21.48 -45.12
N LYS A 223 65.37 -20.38 -45.21
CA LYS A 223 65.12 -19.20 -44.34
C LYS A 223 63.94 -18.36 -44.85
N HIS A 224 63.21 -17.70 -43.95
CA HIS A 224 62.11 -16.78 -44.30
C HIS A 224 62.59 -15.59 -45.14
N THR A 225 61.72 -15.07 -46.00
CA THR A 225 61.98 -13.87 -46.83
C THR A 225 60.90 -12.81 -46.58
N PRO A 226 60.98 -12.05 -45.48
CA PRO A 226 59.97 -11.07 -45.09
C PRO A 226 59.88 -9.86 -46.04
N THR A 227 58.65 -9.50 -46.42
CA THR A 227 58.27 -8.26 -47.14
C THR A 227 57.67 -7.29 -46.16
N HIS A 228 58.08 -6.02 -46.23
CA HIS A 228 57.66 -4.99 -45.29
C HIS A 228 56.30 -4.39 -45.67
N HIS A 229 55.39 -4.29 -44.70
CA HIS A 229 54.11 -3.58 -44.80
C HIS A 229 54.10 -2.43 -43.81
N VAL A 230 54.08 -1.22 -44.35
CA VAL A 230 54.02 0.03 -43.56
C VAL A 230 52.66 0.19 -42.88
N GLN A 231 52.64 0.89 -41.74
CA GLN A 231 51.43 1.22 -41.00
C GLN A 231 50.41 1.99 -41.87
N ILE A 232 49.13 1.65 -41.72
CA ILE A 232 47.97 2.35 -42.28
C ILE A 232 47.14 2.89 -41.12
N ASP A 233 46.96 4.20 -41.04
CA ASP A 233 46.14 4.78 -39.96
C ASP A 233 44.65 4.47 -40.13
N ALA A 234 43.93 4.36 -39.01
CA ALA A 234 42.48 4.18 -39.02
C ALA A 234 41.74 5.47 -39.45
N THR A 235 40.62 5.29 -40.17
CA THR A 235 39.71 6.36 -40.60
C THR A 235 38.42 6.35 -39.75
N CYS A 236 37.43 7.20 -40.07
CA CYS A 236 36.14 7.22 -39.36
C CYS A 236 35.36 5.91 -39.50
N THR A 237 35.43 5.28 -40.67
CA THR A 237 34.57 4.16 -41.06
C THR A 237 35.35 2.87 -41.34
N ALA A 238 36.66 2.96 -41.55
CA ALA A 238 37.53 1.81 -41.79
C ALA A 238 38.63 1.70 -40.74
N THR A 239 38.87 0.48 -40.28
CA THR A 239 39.97 0.11 -39.38
C THR A 239 41.32 0.31 -40.09
N GLY A 240 42.32 0.78 -39.34
CA GLY A 240 43.71 0.88 -39.80
C GLY A 240 44.49 -0.41 -39.55
N LYS A 241 45.77 -0.44 -39.89
CA LYS A 241 46.70 -1.55 -39.62
C LYS A 241 48.04 -1.04 -39.08
N ILE A 242 48.59 -1.68 -38.06
CA ILE A 242 49.96 -1.40 -37.56
C ILE A 242 51.01 -1.92 -38.56
N GLU A 243 52.27 -1.50 -38.40
CA GLU A 243 53.41 -1.96 -39.22
C GLU A 243 53.72 -3.46 -38.99
N TYR A 244 53.99 -4.21 -40.06
CA TYR A 244 54.33 -5.64 -39.98
C TYR A 244 55.18 -6.12 -41.16
N TRP A 245 55.78 -7.31 -41.03
CA TRP A 245 56.49 -8.00 -42.10
C TRP A 245 55.78 -9.30 -42.45
N GLN A 246 55.48 -9.49 -43.72
CA GLN A 246 54.87 -10.71 -44.21
C GLN A 246 55.89 -11.49 -45.02
N CYS A 247 56.19 -12.74 -44.63
CA CYS A 247 57.04 -13.59 -45.46
C CYS A 247 56.44 -13.73 -46.86
N SER A 248 57.19 -13.33 -47.90
CA SER A 248 56.71 -13.37 -49.29
C SER A 248 56.36 -14.80 -49.73
N VAL A 249 57.05 -15.78 -49.12
CA VAL A 249 56.91 -17.21 -49.40
C VAL A 249 55.76 -17.82 -48.59
N CYS A 250 55.78 -17.75 -47.26
CA CYS A 250 54.82 -18.48 -46.41
C CYS A 250 53.64 -17.65 -45.89
N LYS A 251 53.60 -16.35 -46.18
CA LYS A 251 52.56 -15.40 -45.76
C LYS A 251 52.37 -15.22 -44.25
N LYS A 252 53.15 -15.92 -43.41
CA LYS A 252 53.23 -15.66 -41.97
C LYS A 252 53.64 -14.21 -41.70
N LEU A 253 53.06 -13.67 -40.65
CA LEU A 253 53.18 -12.27 -40.25
C LEU A 253 54.18 -12.18 -39.10
N PHE A 254 55.03 -11.18 -39.11
CA PHE A 254 56.09 -10.98 -38.15
C PHE A 254 56.13 -9.52 -37.74
N SER A 255 56.51 -9.29 -36.48
CA SER A 255 56.68 -7.93 -35.94
C SER A 255 58.06 -7.35 -36.25
N ASP A 256 58.95 -8.14 -36.86
CA ASP A 256 60.33 -7.76 -37.14
C ASP A 256 60.84 -8.26 -38.51
N ALA A 257 61.79 -7.53 -39.07
CA ALA A 257 62.39 -7.82 -40.37
C ALA A 257 63.23 -9.11 -40.42
N ASN A 258 63.58 -9.72 -39.28
CA ASN A 258 64.31 -10.98 -39.23
C ASN A 258 63.38 -12.21 -39.13
N ALA A 259 62.06 -11.99 -39.11
CA ALA A 259 61.04 -13.02 -38.98
C ALA A 259 61.25 -13.91 -37.74
N THR A 260 61.60 -13.29 -36.62
CA THR A 260 61.89 -13.99 -35.35
C THR A 260 60.68 -14.06 -34.42
N THR A 261 59.77 -13.08 -34.50
CA THR A 261 58.57 -13.01 -33.66
C THR A 261 57.32 -13.04 -34.54
N GLU A 262 56.69 -14.21 -34.63
CA GLU A 262 55.46 -14.42 -35.41
C GLU A 262 54.25 -13.78 -34.73
N ILE A 263 53.44 -13.05 -35.51
CA ILE A 263 52.15 -12.51 -35.10
C ILE A 263 51.08 -13.55 -35.45
N THR A 264 50.53 -14.19 -34.41
CA THR A 264 49.60 -15.33 -34.56
C THR A 264 48.13 -14.92 -34.60
N ASP A 265 47.78 -13.76 -34.03
CA ASP A 265 46.44 -13.16 -34.11
C ASP A 265 46.45 -11.99 -35.10
N ALA A 266 45.91 -12.21 -36.29
CA ALA A 266 45.84 -11.17 -37.32
C ALA A 266 44.96 -9.98 -36.92
N ALA A 267 44.03 -10.15 -35.96
CA ALA A 267 43.20 -9.05 -35.46
C ALA A 267 44.00 -8.05 -34.60
N SER A 268 45.12 -8.50 -34.00
CA SER A 268 46.03 -7.62 -33.26
C SER A 268 46.74 -6.59 -34.16
N LEU A 269 46.69 -6.77 -35.49
CA LEU A 269 47.19 -5.78 -36.44
C LEU A 269 46.24 -4.62 -36.64
N ASP A 270 44.95 -4.77 -36.31
CA ASP A 270 43.93 -3.77 -36.65
C ASP A 270 43.91 -2.62 -35.64
N ILE A 271 43.93 -1.39 -36.16
CA ILE A 271 43.68 -0.17 -35.38
C ILE A 271 42.17 0.13 -35.52
N PRO A 272 41.37 0.18 -34.44
CA PRO A 272 39.92 0.40 -34.54
C PRO A 272 39.56 1.70 -35.27
N ALA A 273 38.46 1.68 -36.04
CA ALA A 273 37.94 2.88 -36.70
C ALA A 273 37.64 3.98 -35.67
N LYS A 274 38.01 5.23 -36.00
CA LYS A 274 37.98 6.37 -35.06
C LYS A 274 36.57 6.83 -34.67
N GLY A 275 35.53 6.38 -35.39
CA GLY A 275 34.17 6.90 -35.27
C GLY A 275 34.06 8.36 -35.75
N HIS A 276 32.83 8.85 -35.89
CA HIS A 276 32.62 10.27 -36.21
C HIS A 276 32.69 11.11 -34.92
N LYS A 277 33.61 12.07 -34.88
CA LYS A 277 33.62 13.14 -33.87
C LYS A 277 33.17 14.44 -34.53
N TYR A 278 31.97 14.91 -34.27
CA TYR A 278 31.44 16.13 -34.89
C TYR A 278 31.91 17.38 -34.14
N ASN A 279 32.17 18.46 -34.87
CA ASN A 279 32.39 19.78 -34.28
C ASN A 279 31.04 20.40 -33.86
N SER A 280 31.09 21.60 -33.27
CA SER A 280 29.91 22.38 -32.86
C SER A 280 28.93 22.70 -34.02
N GLU A 281 29.36 22.51 -35.27
CA GLU A 281 28.57 22.72 -36.48
C GLU A 281 28.00 21.41 -37.05
N GLY A 282 28.28 20.26 -36.44
CA GLY A 282 27.80 18.96 -36.89
C GLY A 282 28.56 18.35 -38.07
N THR A 283 29.77 18.84 -38.31
CA THR A 283 30.71 18.33 -39.30
C THR A 283 31.72 17.41 -38.62
N CYS A 284 31.90 16.20 -39.13
CA CYS A 284 32.87 15.26 -38.58
C CYS A 284 34.29 15.84 -38.74
N THR A 285 34.96 16.09 -37.61
CA THR A 285 36.32 16.64 -37.53
C THR A 285 37.40 15.76 -38.16
N VAL A 286 37.07 14.51 -38.48
CA VAL A 286 38.01 13.52 -39.04
C VAL A 286 37.76 13.26 -40.52
N CYS A 287 36.50 13.29 -41.02
CA CYS A 287 36.20 13.01 -42.45
C CYS A 287 35.28 14.03 -43.15
N GLY A 288 34.81 15.07 -42.45
CA GLY A 288 33.98 16.13 -43.02
C GLY A 288 32.51 15.78 -43.28
N VAL A 289 32.05 14.56 -42.97
CA VAL A 289 30.62 14.18 -43.09
C VAL A 289 29.77 15.02 -42.13
N VAL A 290 28.67 15.57 -42.61
CA VAL A 290 27.79 16.45 -41.84
C VAL A 290 26.55 15.68 -41.40
N ASN A 291 26.37 15.51 -40.08
CA ASN A 291 25.12 15.02 -39.48
C ASN A 291 24.78 15.88 -38.27
N HIS A 292 24.05 16.97 -38.52
CA HIS A 292 23.70 17.96 -37.50
C HIS A 292 22.86 17.38 -36.34
N ARG A 293 22.18 16.24 -36.53
CA ARG A 293 21.36 15.61 -35.48
C ARG A 293 22.22 14.96 -34.39
N CYS A 294 23.31 14.26 -34.76
CA CYS A 294 24.24 13.69 -33.77
C CYS A 294 24.88 14.78 -32.91
N ALA A 295 25.23 15.90 -33.55
CA ALA A 295 25.83 17.05 -32.90
C ALA A 295 24.94 17.70 -31.81
N LEU A 296 23.62 17.52 -31.87
CA LEU A 296 22.73 17.97 -30.81
C LEU A 296 23.06 17.31 -29.47
N PHE A 297 23.45 16.03 -29.50
CA PHE A 297 23.73 15.21 -28.31
C PHE A 297 25.22 15.16 -27.99
N ASP A 298 26.10 15.11 -29.00
CA ASP A 298 27.57 15.08 -28.78
C ASP A 298 28.09 16.37 -28.12
N ASN A 299 27.35 17.47 -28.21
CA ASN A 299 27.67 18.73 -27.55
C ASN A 299 27.14 18.81 -26.09
N LEU A 300 26.48 17.76 -25.58
CA LEU A 300 26.03 17.69 -24.19
C LEU A 300 27.12 17.10 -23.30
N ASP A 301 27.47 17.81 -22.23
CA ASP A 301 28.51 17.37 -21.30
C ASP A 301 28.22 15.97 -20.75
N GLY A 302 29.23 15.08 -20.84
CA GLY A 302 29.16 13.71 -20.35
C GLY A 302 28.49 12.71 -21.30
N ILE A 303 28.03 13.14 -22.50
CA ILE A 303 27.49 12.28 -23.55
C ILE A 303 28.51 12.13 -24.68
N THR A 304 28.75 10.89 -25.12
CA THR A 304 29.65 10.55 -26.23
C THR A 304 29.09 9.42 -27.09
N ASN A 305 29.74 9.13 -28.23
CA ASN A 305 29.41 8.00 -29.11
C ASN A 305 27.94 7.98 -29.55
N VAL A 306 27.40 9.14 -29.95
CA VAL A 306 26.00 9.26 -30.37
C VAL A 306 25.80 8.62 -31.74
N THR A 307 24.80 7.76 -31.85
CA THR A 307 24.28 7.26 -33.13
C THR A 307 22.77 7.44 -33.20
N ILE A 308 22.28 7.77 -34.39
CA ILE A 308 20.85 7.99 -34.64
C ILE A 308 20.40 7.00 -35.71
N THR A 309 19.36 6.24 -35.39
CA THR A 309 18.74 5.24 -36.27
C THR A 309 17.28 5.63 -36.50
N ASP A 310 16.91 5.79 -37.76
CA ASP A 310 15.53 6.09 -38.15
C ASP A 310 14.81 4.78 -38.49
N ASN A 311 13.90 4.36 -37.61
CA ASN A 311 13.16 3.10 -37.77
C ASN A 311 11.97 3.23 -38.74
N ASP A 312 11.54 4.46 -39.04
CA ASP A 312 10.72 4.77 -40.20
C ASP A 312 11.49 5.75 -41.10
N ALA A 313 12.14 5.21 -42.14
CA ALA A 313 12.93 5.99 -43.07
C ALA A 313 12.10 7.01 -43.88
N ARG A 314 10.76 6.93 -43.86
CA ARG A 314 9.89 7.86 -44.60
C ARG A 314 9.71 9.19 -43.88
N TYR A 315 9.67 9.19 -42.55
CA TYR A 315 9.42 10.39 -41.74
C TYR A 315 10.32 10.40 -40.49
N PRO A 316 11.64 10.50 -40.64
CA PRO A 316 12.57 10.53 -39.51
C PRO A 316 12.39 11.79 -38.65
N TRP A 317 12.73 11.76 -37.36
CA TRP A 317 12.82 13.02 -36.59
C TRP A 317 13.97 13.87 -37.14
N GLN A 318 13.68 15.15 -37.41
CA GLN A 318 14.62 16.10 -38.00
C GLN A 318 15.05 17.16 -36.98
N MET A 319 16.08 17.96 -37.33
CA MET A 319 16.47 19.10 -36.50
C MET A 319 15.30 20.08 -36.35
N LEU A 320 15.08 20.57 -35.12
CA LEU A 320 14.09 21.59 -34.84
C LEU A 320 14.36 22.84 -35.71
N ASN A 321 13.38 23.19 -36.55
CA ASN A 321 13.39 24.40 -37.36
C ASN A 321 12.12 25.20 -37.08
N LEU A 322 12.25 26.31 -36.38
CA LEU A 322 11.12 27.18 -36.00
C LEU A 322 10.45 27.87 -37.20
N GLU A 323 11.12 27.92 -38.36
CA GLU A 323 10.61 28.52 -39.59
C GLU A 323 9.97 27.47 -40.54
N ALA A 324 9.89 26.20 -40.13
CA ALA A 324 9.30 25.15 -40.96
C ALA A 324 7.77 25.26 -41.07
N ASP A 325 7.21 24.68 -42.13
CA ASP A 325 5.75 24.56 -42.28
C ASP A 325 5.16 23.79 -41.10
N GLY A 326 3.98 24.21 -40.62
CA GLY A 326 3.39 23.63 -39.42
C GLY A 326 3.97 24.13 -38.09
N MET A 327 4.84 25.14 -38.08
CA MET A 327 5.32 25.76 -36.82
C MET A 327 4.42 26.91 -36.31
N LYS A 328 3.23 27.08 -36.89
CA LYS A 328 2.23 28.08 -36.47
C LYS A 328 1.22 27.42 -35.53
N ASN A 329 0.67 28.19 -34.59
CA ASN A 329 -0.37 27.75 -33.64
C ASN A 329 0.07 26.58 -32.73
N LEU A 330 1.33 26.55 -32.30
CA LEU A 330 1.86 25.54 -31.36
C LEU A 330 1.08 25.52 -30.04
N GLY A 331 0.48 26.64 -29.62
CA GLY A 331 -0.14 26.79 -28.31
C GLY A 331 0.88 27.02 -27.18
N PHE A 332 2.17 27.08 -27.51
CA PHE A 332 3.30 27.32 -26.62
C PHE A 332 4.34 28.20 -27.31
N ASP A 333 5.16 28.88 -26.51
CA ASP A 333 6.29 29.66 -26.99
C ASP A 333 7.58 28.85 -26.85
N ILE A 334 8.20 28.50 -27.97
CA ILE A 334 9.55 27.94 -28.00
C ILE A 334 10.54 29.11 -28.13
N PRO A 335 11.49 29.31 -27.19
CA PRO A 335 12.43 30.42 -27.26
C PRO A 335 13.22 30.44 -28.58
N LYS A 336 13.38 31.64 -29.17
CA LYS A 336 14.14 31.82 -30.40
C LYS A 336 15.58 31.32 -30.23
N GLY A 337 16.04 30.48 -31.15
CA GLY A 337 17.36 29.85 -31.11
C GLY A 337 17.42 28.52 -30.34
N SER A 338 16.29 28.02 -29.83
CA SER A 338 16.22 26.68 -29.24
C SER A 338 16.67 25.61 -30.25
N LYS A 339 17.48 24.67 -29.78
CA LYS A 339 17.91 23.48 -30.53
C LYS A 339 17.18 22.25 -29.99
N GLY A 340 16.91 21.30 -30.87
CA GLY A 340 16.07 20.14 -30.57
C GLY A 340 15.84 19.26 -31.78
N LEU A 341 14.90 18.31 -31.64
CA LEU A 341 14.37 17.53 -32.75
C LEU A 341 12.85 17.78 -32.88
N MET A 342 12.34 17.67 -34.10
CA MET A 342 10.92 17.73 -34.41
C MET A 342 10.51 16.57 -35.32
N SER A 343 9.27 16.11 -35.22
CA SER A 343 8.74 15.08 -36.12
C SER A 343 8.68 15.59 -37.58
N ASP A 344 8.85 14.70 -38.55
CA ASP A 344 8.84 15.04 -40.00
C ASP A 344 7.59 14.55 -40.75
N ASN A 345 6.62 14.00 -40.04
CA ASN A 345 5.34 13.57 -40.61
C ASN A 345 4.25 14.67 -40.58
N TYR A 346 4.67 15.94 -40.66
CA TYR A 346 3.74 17.07 -40.75
C TYR A 346 2.87 16.99 -42.01
N ASP A 347 1.59 17.31 -41.89
CA ASP A 347 0.58 17.20 -42.95
C ASP A 347 0.27 15.74 -43.40
N GLN A 348 0.99 14.72 -42.90
CA GLN A 348 0.82 13.33 -43.35
C GLN A 348 -0.14 12.52 -42.44
N GLU A 349 -1.21 11.97 -43.00
CA GLU A 349 -2.22 11.18 -42.28
C GLU A 349 -1.84 9.69 -42.18
N SER A 350 -2.23 9.01 -41.10
CA SER A 350 -1.90 7.59 -40.81
C SER A 350 -0.40 7.27 -40.83
N THR A 351 0.42 8.19 -40.36
CA THR A 351 1.88 8.06 -40.43
C THR A 351 2.51 7.93 -39.06
N THR A 352 3.79 7.59 -39.05
CA THR A 352 4.55 7.46 -37.82
C THR A 352 5.96 8.00 -38.04
N SER A 353 6.44 8.79 -37.09
CA SER A 353 7.81 9.28 -37.05
C SER A 353 8.55 8.61 -35.90
N ARG A 354 9.54 7.76 -36.20
CA ARG A 354 10.29 6.96 -35.22
C ARG A 354 11.80 7.09 -35.39
N THR A 355 12.45 7.60 -34.36
CA THR A 355 13.90 7.75 -34.31
C THR A 355 14.43 7.26 -32.97
N VAL A 356 15.53 6.52 -33.01
CA VAL A 356 16.25 6.01 -31.85
C VAL A 356 17.61 6.67 -31.80
N VAL A 357 17.90 7.36 -30.71
CA VAL A 357 19.20 7.98 -30.43
C VAL A 357 19.91 7.14 -29.38
N THR A 358 20.98 6.44 -29.76
CA THR A 358 21.80 5.73 -28.78
C THR A 358 23.06 6.52 -28.48
N PHE A 359 23.50 6.53 -27.23
CA PHE A 359 24.64 7.30 -26.78
C PHE A 359 25.29 6.66 -25.56
N THR A 360 26.54 7.05 -25.26
CA THR A 360 27.28 6.61 -24.09
C THR A 360 27.37 7.76 -23.09
N VAL A 361 27.03 7.48 -21.84
CA VAL A 361 27.19 8.39 -20.71
C VAL A 361 28.48 8.03 -19.97
N GLU A 362 29.37 9.00 -19.76
CA GLU A 362 30.69 8.76 -19.16
C GLU A 362 30.63 8.58 -17.63
N LYS A 363 29.74 9.32 -16.98
CA LYS A 363 29.49 9.34 -15.54
C LYS A 363 28.04 9.70 -15.29
N LEU A 364 27.51 9.45 -14.09
CA LEU A 364 26.13 9.77 -13.76
C LEU A 364 25.80 11.24 -14.10
N ILE A 365 24.77 11.45 -14.91
CA ILE A 365 24.28 12.77 -15.32
C ILE A 365 22.77 12.89 -15.10
N LEU A 366 22.30 14.13 -14.93
CA LEU A 366 20.90 14.49 -15.07
C LEU A 366 20.68 15.01 -16.49
N LEU A 367 20.00 14.24 -17.33
CA LEU A 367 19.53 14.68 -18.63
C LEU A 367 18.18 15.37 -18.46
N THR A 368 18.08 16.62 -18.89
CA THR A 368 16.83 17.39 -18.87
C THR A 368 16.49 17.88 -20.26
N PHE A 369 15.20 17.81 -20.63
CA PHE A 369 14.70 18.38 -21.87
C PHE A 369 13.19 18.59 -21.78
N LYS A 370 12.69 19.49 -22.63
CA LYS A 370 11.25 19.68 -22.80
C LYS A 370 10.74 18.82 -23.94
N TYR A 371 9.58 18.23 -23.71
CA TYR A 371 8.85 17.41 -24.65
C TYR A 371 7.48 18.02 -24.90
N LEU A 372 7.18 18.31 -26.16
CA LEU A 372 5.99 19.04 -26.57
C LEU A 372 5.26 18.30 -27.68
N VAL A 373 3.93 18.30 -27.61
CA VAL A 373 3.03 17.95 -28.71
C VAL A 373 2.05 19.10 -28.90
N SER A 374 1.79 19.44 -30.15
CA SER A 374 0.75 20.38 -30.51
C SER A 374 -0.03 19.78 -31.65
N SER A 375 -1.03 18.97 -31.29
CA SER A 375 -1.84 18.21 -32.22
C SER A 375 -3.28 18.12 -31.71
N GLU A 376 -4.08 17.26 -32.34
CA GLU A 376 -5.32 16.79 -31.73
C GLU A 376 -5.04 15.67 -30.69
N GLU A 377 -6.07 15.15 -30.03
CA GLU A 377 -5.92 14.23 -28.88
C GLU A 377 -5.62 12.78 -29.27
N ASP A 378 -5.93 12.32 -30.48
CA ASP A 378 -5.69 10.95 -30.96
C ASP A 378 -4.24 10.74 -31.41
N ASP A 379 -3.56 11.81 -31.83
CA ASP A 379 -2.15 11.89 -32.17
C ASP A 379 -1.32 11.67 -30.91
N LYS A 380 -0.54 10.59 -30.92
CA LYS A 380 0.19 10.11 -29.73
C LYS A 380 1.68 10.24 -29.95
N ALA A 381 2.31 11.06 -29.11
CA ALA A 381 3.76 11.06 -28.99
C ALA A 381 4.17 10.29 -27.73
N THR A 382 5.19 9.44 -27.86
CA THR A 382 5.77 8.66 -26.77
C THR A 382 7.29 8.84 -26.75
N ILE A 383 7.84 9.06 -25.55
CA ILE A 383 9.28 9.07 -25.30
C ILE A 383 9.64 7.94 -24.34
N THR A 384 10.62 7.15 -24.75
CA THR A 384 11.18 6.07 -23.93
C THR A 384 12.70 6.23 -23.85
N LEU A 385 13.22 6.37 -22.63
CA LEU A 385 14.66 6.39 -22.36
C LEU A 385 15.04 5.07 -21.69
N ASP A 386 15.84 4.28 -22.38
CA ASP A 386 16.11 2.87 -22.09
C ASP A 386 14.81 2.05 -22.02
N SER A 387 14.44 1.59 -20.82
CA SER A 387 13.18 0.91 -20.54
C SER A 387 12.10 1.82 -19.94
N LYS A 388 12.45 3.06 -19.58
CA LYS A 388 11.54 3.99 -18.88
C LYS A 388 10.75 4.81 -19.89
N THR A 389 9.43 4.70 -19.85
CA THR A 389 8.53 5.50 -20.70
C THR A 389 7.98 6.67 -19.92
N TYR A 390 8.17 7.90 -20.41
CA TYR A 390 7.76 9.14 -19.74
C TYR A 390 6.33 9.55 -20.11
N GLY A 391 5.44 8.55 -20.14
CA GLY A 391 4.05 8.69 -20.58
C GLY A 391 3.90 8.94 -22.09
N THR A 392 2.65 8.87 -22.55
CA THR A 392 2.23 9.29 -23.88
C THR A 392 1.49 10.60 -23.76
N ILE A 393 1.91 11.62 -24.50
CA ILE A 393 1.23 12.93 -24.54
C ILE A 393 0.55 13.13 -25.89
N SER A 394 -0.54 13.87 -25.87
CA SER A 394 -1.39 14.23 -27.02
C SER A 394 -1.93 15.64 -26.83
N GLY A 395 -2.62 16.17 -27.85
CA GLY A 395 -3.21 17.49 -27.80
C GLY A 395 -2.15 18.59 -27.81
N ILE A 396 -2.48 19.73 -27.19
CA ILE A 396 -1.54 20.84 -26.98
C ILE A 396 -0.98 20.68 -25.56
N LYS A 397 0.18 20.00 -25.44
CA LYS A 397 0.81 19.68 -24.14
C LYS A 397 2.33 19.82 -24.18
N GLU A 398 2.89 20.41 -23.14
CA GLU A 398 4.34 20.49 -22.89
C GLU A 398 4.65 19.90 -21.50
N ILE A 399 5.67 19.05 -21.41
CA ILE A 399 6.21 18.53 -20.15
C ILE A 399 7.74 18.66 -20.13
N GLU A 400 8.32 18.79 -18.94
CA GLU A 400 9.77 18.71 -18.74
C GLU A 400 10.13 17.31 -18.24
N ILE A 401 11.07 16.65 -18.92
CA ILE A 401 11.61 15.36 -18.52
C ILE A 401 12.97 15.58 -17.84
N LYS A 402 13.15 14.97 -16.67
CA LYS A 402 14.38 14.91 -15.88
C LYS A 402 14.76 13.45 -15.66
N ALA A 403 15.81 12.99 -16.33
CA ALA A 403 16.24 11.60 -16.28
C ALA A 403 17.64 11.46 -15.70
N LEU A 404 17.79 10.59 -14.69
CA LEU A 404 19.09 10.16 -14.18
C LEU A 404 19.63 9.01 -15.04
N LEU A 405 20.83 9.18 -15.58
CA LEU A 405 21.50 8.21 -16.45
C LEU A 405 22.87 7.83 -15.89
N SER A 406 23.07 6.55 -15.59
CA SER A 406 24.35 6.01 -15.11
C SER A 406 25.46 6.09 -16.16
N ALA A 407 26.70 5.80 -15.77
CA ALA A 407 27.74 5.52 -16.76
C ALA A 407 27.37 4.27 -17.59
N GLY A 408 27.49 4.34 -18.91
CA GLY A 408 27.18 3.22 -19.80
C GLY A 408 26.43 3.65 -21.07
N LYS A 409 25.90 2.65 -21.79
CA LYS A 409 25.13 2.88 -23.02
C LYS A 409 23.66 3.12 -22.69
N HIS A 410 23.07 4.13 -23.32
CA HIS A 410 21.68 4.51 -23.18
C HIS A 410 21.01 4.70 -24.55
N SER A 411 19.68 4.63 -24.58
CA SER A 411 18.88 4.78 -25.79
C SER A 411 17.65 5.65 -25.56
N LEU A 412 17.54 6.75 -26.28
CA LEU A 412 16.36 7.61 -26.33
C LEU A 412 15.54 7.30 -27.58
N ASN A 413 14.36 6.73 -27.38
CA ASN A 413 13.40 6.43 -28.44
C ASN A 413 12.35 7.54 -28.51
N LEU A 414 12.19 8.12 -29.69
CA LEU A 414 11.20 9.14 -30.00
C LEU A 414 10.20 8.54 -30.97
N SER A 415 8.91 8.59 -30.62
CA SER A 415 7.82 8.14 -31.48
C SER A 415 6.73 9.20 -31.51
N TYR A 416 6.22 9.49 -32.70
CA TYR A 416 4.99 10.27 -32.89
C TYR A 416 4.12 9.57 -33.93
N ASN A 417 2.96 9.07 -33.50
CA ASN A 417 2.00 8.36 -34.34
C ASN A 417 0.83 9.29 -34.63
N LYS A 418 0.49 9.41 -35.91
CA LYS A 418 -0.60 10.24 -36.39
C LYS A 418 -1.80 9.44 -36.86
N ASP A 419 -2.98 10.00 -36.64
CA ASP A 419 -4.24 9.37 -36.98
C ASP A 419 -4.76 9.77 -38.40
N ARG A 420 -6.03 9.47 -38.73
CA ARG A 420 -6.66 9.78 -40.04
C ARG A 420 -7.49 11.07 -40.03
N MET A 421 -7.53 11.81 -38.93
CA MET A 421 -8.57 12.80 -38.68
C MET A 421 -8.05 14.24 -38.77
N TYR A 422 -8.96 15.16 -38.45
CA TYR A 422 -8.83 16.61 -38.57
C TYR A 422 -7.57 17.18 -37.87
N LYS A 423 -6.78 17.96 -38.61
CA LYS A 423 -5.56 18.63 -38.10
C LYS A 423 -5.91 19.77 -37.13
N LYS A 424 -5.37 19.73 -35.91
CA LYS A 424 -5.45 20.81 -34.91
C LYS A 424 -4.06 21.23 -34.44
N GLY A 425 -3.87 22.52 -34.15
CA GLY A 425 -2.58 23.04 -33.70
C GLY A 425 -1.53 23.03 -34.81
N ALA A 426 -0.28 22.74 -34.43
CA ALA A 426 0.86 22.60 -35.34
C ALA A 426 0.93 21.23 -36.04
N ASP A 427 0.27 20.23 -35.46
CA ASP A 427 0.31 18.82 -35.85
C ASP A 427 1.74 18.26 -35.89
N ARG A 428 2.47 18.47 -34.79
CA ARG A 428 3.90 18.11 -34.63
C ARG A 428 4.25 17.76 -33.19
N ALA A 429 5.29 16.94 -33.04
CA ALA A 429 5.94 16.62 -31.77
C ALA A 429 7.40 17.09 -31.75
N PHE A 430 7.90 17.48 -30.57
CA PHE A 430 9.21 18.13 -30.40
C PHE A 430 9.91 17.71 -29.13
N ILE A 431 11.23 17.58 -29.19
CA ILE A 431 12.09 17.67 -28.01
C ILE A 431 13.00 18.88 -28.17
N TYR A 432 13.18 19.66 -27.12
CA TYR A 432 14.05 20.84 -27.18
C TYR A 432 14.61 21.19 -25.80
N ASN A 433 15.54 22.15 -25.77
CA ASN A 433 16.18 22.60 -24.52
C ASN A 433 16.90 21.44 -23.80
N LEU A 434 17.53 20.55 -24.59
CA LEU A 434 18.34 19.44 -24.07
C LEU A 434 19.54 20.00 -23.29
N LYS A 435 19.71 19.55 -22.06
CA LYS A 435 20.81 19.92 -21.16
C LYS A 435 21.22 18.72 -20.33
N THR A 436 22.51 18.63 -20.04
CA THR A 436 23.04 17.71 -19.05
C THR A 436 23.57 18.50 -17.86
N ALA A 437 23.35 17.99 -16.66
CA ALA A 437 24.00 18.48 -15.45
C ALA A 437 24.79 17.34 -14.82
N THR A 438 26.05 17.62 -14.49
CA THR A 438 26.92 16.68 -13.76
C THR A 438 26.90 16.92 -12.26
N THR A 439 26.34 18.06 -11.84
CA THR A 439 26.00 18.36 -10.45
C THR A 439 24.49 18.22 -10.27
N ILE A 440 24.05 17.39 -9.32
CA ILE A 440 22.64 17.04 -9.12
C ILE A 440 22.23 17.46 -7.71
N SER A 441 21.08 18.11 -7.58
CA SER A 441 20.48 18.42 -6.28
C SER A 441 18.96 18.28 -6.38
N ASP A 442 18.48 17.04 -6.36
CA ASP A 442 17.06 16.71 -6.54
C ASP A 442 16.63 15.58 -5.59
N TYR A 443 15.32 15.35 -5.51
CA TYR A 443 14.75 14.25 -4.73
C TYR A 443 14.43 13.06 -5.63
N VAL A 444 14.81 11.87 -5.18
CA VAL A 444 14.64 10.63 -5.95
C VAL A 444 13.87 9.59 -5.18
N ALA A 445 13.16 8.75 -5.92
CA ALA A 445 12.64 7.47 -5.45
C ALA A 445 13.49 6.36 -6.08
N GLN A 446 14.19 5.59 -5.25
CA GLN A 446 15.05 4.48 -5.65
C GLN A 446 14.40 3.15 -5.28
N TYR A 447 14.27 2.26 -6.26
CA TYR A 447 13.69 0.93 -6.07
C TYR A 447 14.77 -0.13 -5.90
N ASP A 448 14.60 -0.95 -4.86
CA ASP A 448 15.36 -2.14 -4.55
C ASP A 448 14.45 -3.37 -4.71
N ASP A 449 14.78 -4.22 -5.68
CA ASP A 449 13.98 -5.40 -6.03
C ASP A 449 14.15 -6.56 -5.05
N THR A 450 15.27 -6.60 -4.31
CA THR A 450 15.58 -7.69 -3.37
C THR A 450 14.59 -7.77 -2.21
N ASN A 451 14.05 -6.63 -1.81
CA ASN A 451 13.11 -6.48 -0.69
C ASN A 451 11.84 -5.71 -1.10
N THR A 452 11.65 -5.42 -2.39
CA THR A 452 10.52 -4.64 -2.94
C THR A 452 10.33 -3.29 -2.25
N THR A 453 11.43 -2.59 -1.99
CA THR A 453 11.44 -1.31 -1.25
C THR A 453 11.62 -0.13 -2.17
N LEU A 454 10.83 0.92 -1.94
CA LEU A 454 11.02 2.22 -2.57
C LEU A 454 11.54 3.23 -1.53
N THR A 455 12.76 3.73 -1.74
CA THR A 455 13.42 4.68 -0.85
C THR A 455 13.40 6.08 -1.43
N PHE A 456 12.77 7.00 -0.70
CA PHE A 456 12.74 8.42 -0.99
C PHE A 456 13.94 9.10 -0.34
N LYS A 457 14.81 9.74 -1.12
CA LYS A 457 16.01 10.42 -0.61
C LYS A 457 16.39 11.64 -1.43
N LYS A 458 17.15 12.55 -0.86
CA LYS A 458 17.77 13.66 -1.59
C LYS A 458 19.12 13.21 -2.14
N VAL A 459 19.34 13.58 -3.39
CA VAL A 459 20.57 13.34 -4.13
C VAL A 459 21.32 14.65 -4.24
N THR A 460 22.61 14.59 -3.97
CA THR A 460 23.59 15.66 -4.10
C THR A 460 24.85 15.11 -4.77
N ASP A 461 25.77 15.97 -5.19
CA ASP A 461 27.07 15.55 -5.73
C ASP A 461 27.85 14.63 -4.77
N ALA A 462 27.64 14.77 -3.46
CA ALA A 462 28.34 14.01 -2.43
C ALA A 462 27.89 12.55 -2.30
N ASN A 463 26.66 12.21 -2.72
CA ASN A 463 26.09 10.86 -2.61
C ASN A 463 25.58 10.31 -3.94
N ILE A 464 26.00 10.94 -5.04
CA ILE A 464 25.56 10.60 -6.40
C ILE A 464 26.00 9.17 -6.79
N SER A 465 27.11 8.69 -6.25
CA SER A 465 27.64 7.33 -6.47
C SER A 465 26.69 6.23 -5.99
N ASP A 466 25.79 6.55 -5.06
CA ASP A 466 24.89 5.58 -4.40
C ASP A 466 23.58 5.37 -5.18
N ILE A 467 23.49 5.97 -6.37
CA ILE A 467 22.30 5.95 -7.22
C ILE A 467 22.53 4.95 -8.34
N VAL A 468 21.63 3.99 -8.42
CA VAL A 468 21.59 2.97 -9.47
C VAL A 468 20.47 3.27 -10.45
N ASN A 469 20.46 2.56 -11.59
CA ASN A 469 19.52 2.78 -12.69
C ASN A 469 18.03 2.68 -12.33
N ASN A 470 17.67 2.01 -11.23
CA ASN A 470 16.29 1.88 -10.76
C ASN A 470 15.82 3.09 -9.91
N SER A 471 16.17 4.31 -10.34
CA SER A 471 15.79 5.56 -9.66
C SER A 471 15.06 6.53 -10.59
N VAL A 472 14.14 7.31 -10.04
CA VAL A 472 13.45 8.40 -10.76
C VAL A 472 13.36 9.67 -9.90
N ILE A 473 13.29 10.85 -10.53
CA ILE A 473 13.06 12.12 -9.81
C ILE A 473 11.61 12.20 -9.34
N VAL A 474 11.38 12.50 -8.07
CA VAL A 474 10.05 12.46 -7.43
C VAL A 474 9.09 13.50 -8.03
N ASP A 475 9.56 14.73 -8.24
CA ASP A 475 8.74 15.88 -8.67
C ASP A 475 8.08 15.73 -10.05
N GLN A 476 8.41 14.67 -10.80
CA GLN A 476 7.79 14.35 -12.09
C GLN A 476 6.50 13.54 -11.97
N TYR A 477 6.17 13.02 -10.79
CA TYR A 477 5.07 12.09 -10.58
C TYR A 477 4.15 12.57 -9.48
N ASN A 478 2.85 12.31 -9.63
CA ASN A 478 1.85 12.72 -8.66
C ASN A 478 1.76 11.76 -7.47
N ASN A 479 2.11 10.49 -7.68
CA ASN A 479 1.93 9.43 -6.69
C ASN A 479 2.92 8.26 -6.92
N VAL A 480 3.00 7.39 -5.90
CA VAL A 480 3.87 6.20 -5.91
C VAL A 480 3.51 5.23 -7.03
N LYS A 481 2.24 5.13 -7.41
CA LYS A 481 1.82 4.21 -8.48
C LYS A 481 2.42 4.61 -9.83
N GLU A 482 2.43 5.89 -10.17
CA GLU A 482 3.09 6.41 -11.38
C GLU A 482 4.61 6.16 -11.36
N ILE A 483 5.25 6.33 -10.20
CA ILE A 483 6.67 5.98 -10.00
C ILE A 483 6.90 4.49 -10.30
N CYS A 484 6.08 3.60 -9.72
CA CYS A 484 6.19 2.16 -9.91
C CYS A 484 5.97 1.73 -11.38
N THR A 485 4.99 2.33 -12.07
CA THR A 485 4.77 2.10 -13.50
C THR A 485 6.01 2.50 -14.31
N THR A 486 6.59 3.66 -14.04
CA THR A 486 7.75 4.17 -14.77
C THR A 486 9.02 3.34 -14.52
N LEU A 487 9.14 2.76 -13.33
CA LEU A 487 10.22 1.84 -12.97
C LEU A 487 10.03 0.42 -13.55
N GLY A 488 9.03 0.20 -14.42
CA GLY A 488 8.79 -1.09 -15.09
C GLY A 488 7.64 -1.89 -14.50
N ASN A 489 6.59 -1.23 -14.01
CA ASN A 489 5.45 -1.84 -13.31
C ASN A 489 5.87 -2.67 -12.09
N VAL A 490 6.79 -2.13 -11.30
CA VAL A 490 7.32 -2.81 -10.11
C VAL A 490 6.25 -2.89 -9.01
N THR A 491 6.31 -3.97 -8.23
CA THR A 491 5.49 -4.10 -7.01
C THR A 491 6.32 -3.64 -5.81
N ILE A 492 5.69 -2.86 -4.92
CA ILE A 492 6.29 -2.35 -3.69
C ILE A 492 5.54 -2.88 -2.48
N LYS A 493 6.29 -3.37 -1.49
CA LYS A 493 5.77 -3.76 -0.16
C LYS A 493 6.25 -2.83 0.94
N ASN A 494 7.37 -2.14 0.72
CA ASN A 494 8.00 -1.29 1.72
C ASN A 494 8.30 0.08 1.13
N ILE A 495 8.09 1.13 1.92
CA ILE A 495 8.53 2.49 1.61
C ILE A 495 9.45 2.97 2.72
N VAL A 496 10.54 3.64 2.35
CA VAL A 496 11.48 4.24 3.30
C VAL A 496 11.69 5.70 2.95
N PHE A 497 11.56 6.60 3.93
CA PHE A 497 11.98 7.99 3.76
C PHE A 497 13.33 8.22 4.44
N ASP A 498 14.37 8.43 3.64
CA ASP A 498 15.68 8.80 4.14
C ASP A 498 15.65 10.17 4.82
N GLU A 499 16.53 10.39 5.80
CA GLU A 499 16.57 11.66 6.54
C GLU A 499 16.81 12.87 5.62
N SER A 500 17.57 12.70 4.54
CA SER A 500 17.82 13.76 3.57
C SER A 500 16.54 14.26 2.86
N PHE A 501 15.47 13.45 2.85
CA PHE A 501 14.18 13.78 2.25
C PHE A 501 13.36 14.80 3.05
N LYS A 502 13.73 15.10 4.31
CA LYS A 502 13.05 16.11 5.17
C LYS A 502 12.90 17.49 4.53
N THR A 503 13.81 17.82 3.60
CA THR A 503 13.82 19.12 2.91
C THR A 503 12.92 19.17 1.68
N TYR A 504 12.35 18.05 1.24
CA TYR A 504 11.29 18.02 0.22
C TYR A 504 10.04 18.66 0.80
N ALA A 505 9.53 19.72 0.18
CA ALA A 505 8.45 20.55 0.75
C ALA A 505 7.24 20.62 -0.19
N PRO A 506 6.47 19.52 -0.33
CA PRO A 506 5.32 19.49 -1.21
C PRO A 506 4.18 20.38 -0.68
N THR A 507 3.39 20.95 -1.59
CA THR A 507 2.17 21.69 -1.25
C THR A 507 0.91 20.81 -1.29
N SER A 508 1.01 19.61 -1.87
CA SER A 508 -0.05 18.61 -1.88
C SER A 508 0.53 17.20 -1.78
N LEU A 509 -0.17 16.33 -1.07
CA LEU A 509 0.06 14.88 -1.02
C LEU A 509 -1.17 14.11 -1.49
N LYS A 510 -1.95 14.74 -2.38
CA LYS A 510 -3.13 14.13 -2.99
C LYS A 510 -2.71 12.84 -3.71
N ASP A 511 -3.45 11.77 -3.46
CA ASP A 511 -3.28 10.44 -4.05
C ASP A 511 -1.89 9.80 -3.81
N PHE A 512 -1.03 10.33 -2.92
CA PHE A 512 0.41 10.01 -2.91
C PHE A 512 0.72 8.50 -2.77
N PHE A 513 0.01 7.77 -1.90
CA PHE A 513 0.09 6.30 -1.75
C PHE A 513 -1.15 5.57 -2.28
N LYS A 514 -2.00 6.25 -3.06
CA LYS A 514 -3.27 5.69 -3.51
C LYS A 514 -3.07 4.42 -4.33
N ASN A 515 -3.91 3.41 -4.05
CA ASN A 515 -3.90 2.09 -4.70
C ASN A 515 -2.58 1.32 -4.53
N CYS A 516 -1.75 1.64 -3.55
CA CYS A 516 -0.61 0.82 -3.16
C CYS A 516 -1.11 -0.40 -2.34
N THR A 517 -1.91 -1.28 -2.96
CA THR A 517 -2.60 -2.40 -2.28
C THR A 517 -1.65 -3.43 -1.68
N ALA A 518 -0.44 -3.57 -2.25
CA ALA A 518 0.61 -4.48 -1.77
C ALA A 518 1.51 -3.86 -0.67
N LEU A 519 1.34 -2.57 -0.35
CA LEU A 519 2.16 -1.88 0.65
C LEU A 519 1.88 -2.44 2.05
N GLU A 520 2.92 -2.96 2.70
CA GLU A 520 2.87 -3.56 4.03
C GLU A 520 3.44 -2.62 5.09
N THR A 521 4.53 -1.89 4.78
CA THR A 521 5.20 -1.00 5.74
C THR A 521 5.65 0.34 5.14
N ILE A 522 5.61 1.40 5.96
CA ILE A 522 6.24 2.69 5.67
C ILE A 522 7.16 3.04 6.85
N SER A 523 8.46 3.11 6.59
CA SER A 523 9.48 3.43 7.59
C SER A 523 9.92 4.89 7.48
N ASN A 524 10.15 5.50 8.64
CA ASN A 524 10.65 6.87 8.80
C ASN A 524 9.77 7.95 8.13
N ILE A 525 8.46 7.73 8.08
CA ILE A 525 7.50 8.66 7.44
C ILE A 525 7.52 10.06 8.05
N GLU A 526 8.05 10.23 9.26
CA GLU A 526 8.33 11.54 9.85
C GLU A 526 9.29 12.42 9.03
N ASN A 527 10.02 11.83 8.08
CA ASN A 527 10.88 12.54 7.14
C ASN A 527 10.12 13.07 5.92
N LEU A 528 8.83 12.73 5.75
CA LEU A 528 7.95 13.37 4.78
C LEU A 528 7.42 14.68 5.35
N ASN A 529 7.92 15.81 4.84
CA ASN A 529 7.50 17.12 5.31
C ASN A 529 6.06 17.43 4.89
N THR A 530 5.22 17.74 5.89
CA THR A 530 3.79 18.03 5.69
C THR A 530 3.42 19.49 6.01
N ALA A 531 4.39 20.33 6.41
CA ALA A 531 4.12 21.68 6.93
C ALA A 531 3.38 22.60 5.94
N ASN A 532 3.66 22.47 4.64
CA ASN A 532 3.08 23.29 3.58
C ASN A 532 1.93 22.59 2.85
N VAL A 533 1.54 21.39 3.26
CA VAL A 533 0.54 20.59 2.55
C VAL A 533 -0.85 21.14 2.83
N THR A 534 -1.60 21.45 1.76
CA THR A 534 -2.99 21.92 1.85
C THR A 534 -4.02 20.85 1.46
N ASN A 535 -3.59 19.80 0.76
CA ASN A 535 -4.48 18.75 0.24
C ASN A 535 -3.88 17.36 0.48
N MET A 536 -4.60 16.53 1.24
CA MET A 536 -4.29 15.13 1.56
C MET A 536 -5.38 14.16 1.05
N THR A 537 -6.17 14.56 0.06
CA THR A 537 -7.21 13.70 -0.55
C THR A 537 -6.61 12.37 -1.00
N SER A 538 -7.25 11.26 -0.62
CA SER A 538 -6.85 9.89 -0.98
C SER A 538 -5.38 9.53 -0.68
N MET A 539 -4.72 10.18 0.29
CA MET A 539 -3.29 9.99 0.52
C MET A 539 -2.91 8.52 0.77
N PHE A 540 -3.71 7.77 1.53
CA PHE A 540 -3.53 6.33 1.80
C PHE A 540 -4.69 5.47 1.28
N ASP A 541 -5.50 6.01 0.37
CA ASP A 541 -6.67 5.32 -0.20
C ASP A 541 -6.28 3.97 -0.82
N ASN A 542 -6.98 2.92 -0.42
CA ASN A 542 -6.81 1.55 -0.88
C ASN A 542 -5.42 0.94 -0.56
N CYS A 543 -4.77 1.37 0.53
CA CYS A 543 -3.60 0.70 1.12
C CYS A 543 -4.00 -0.52 1.96
N GLN A 544 -4.65 -1.51 1.34
CA GLN A 544 -5.31 -2.63 2.04
C GLN A 544 -4.38 -3.46 2.95
N ASN A 545 -3.12 -3.65 2.57
CA ASN A 545 -2.16 -4.45 3.34
C ASN A 545 -1.38 -3.67 4.41
N LEU A 546 -1.56 -2.35 4.49
CA LEU A 546 -0.84 -1.51 5.46
C LEU A 546 -1.39 -1.79 6.86
N SER A 547 -0.54 -2.31 7.74
CA SER A 547 -0.95 -2.77 9.08
C SER A 547 -0.73 -1.73 10.18
N SER A 548 0.19 -0.79 9.98
CA SER A 548 0.52 0.28 10.92
C SER A 548 0.96 1.54 10.20
N LEU A 549 0.76 2.69 10.84
CA LEU A 549 1.10 4.00 10.29
C LEU A 549 1.44 4.97 11.43
N ASN A 550 2.65 5.54 11.42
CA ASN A 550 3.08 6.53 12.41
C ASN A 550 2.82 7.95 11.89
N LEU A 551 1.85 8.65 12.46
CA LEU A 551 1.47 10.02 12.06
C LEU A 551 1.92 11.10 13.07
N SER A 552 2.75 10.74 14.05
CA SER A 552 3.10 11.61 15.19
C SER A 552 3.84 12.92 14.84
N LYS A 553 4.36 13.04 13.61
CA LYS A 553 5.07 14.22 13.10
C LYS A 553 4.35 14.93 11.95
N PHE A 554 3.13 14.50 11.61
CA PHE A 554 2.34 15.19 10.59
C PHE A 554 1.90 16.56 11.12
N ASN A 555 2.10 17.60 10.31
CA ASN A 555 1.51 18.91 10.51
C ASN A 555 0.35 19.07 9.52
N THR A 556 -0.88 19.16 10.03
CA THR A 556 -2.09 19.30 9.21
C THR A 556 -2.75 20.68 9.33
N GLU A 557 -2.08 21.68 9.93
CA GLU A 557 -2.66 23.01 10.21
C GLU A 557 -3.11 23.80 8.97
N ASN A 558 -2.55 23.46 7.80
CA ASN A 558 -2.84 24.09 6.51
C ASN A 558 -3.75 23.24 5.62
N VAL A 559 -4.08 22.01 6.03
CA VAL A 559 -4.87 21.07 5.23
C VAL A 559 -6.33 21.52 5.21
N THR A 560 -6.89 21.64 4.01
CA THR A 560 -8.30 21.98 3.79
C THR A 560 -9.12 20.79 3.28
N ASN A 561 -8.48 19.74 2.74
CA ASN A 561 -9.16 18.57 2.21
C ASN A 561 -8.49 17.25 2.68
N MET A 562 -9.29 16.39 3.32
CA MET A 562 -8.90 15.07 3.83
C MET A 562 -9.82 13.96 3.28
N SER A 563 -10.54 14.20 2.18
CA SER A 563 -11.44 13.20 1.61
C SER A 563 -10.70 11.91 1.25
N TYR A 564 -11.30 10.75 1.52
CA TYR A 564 -10.75 9.42 1.25
C TYR A 564 -9.37 9.13 1.89
N MET A 565 -8.90 9.92 2.85
CA MET A 565 -7.50 9.85 3.31
C MET A 565 -7.07 8.44 3.74
N PHE A 566 -7.97 7.66 4.36
CA PHE A 566 -7.74 6.29 4.79
C PHE A 566 -8.79 5.30 4.23
N ASP A 567 -9.51 5.66 3.15
CA ASP A 567 -10.53 4.78 2.56
C ASP A 567 -9.93 3.42 2.21
N ASN A 568 -10.64 2.35 2.55
CA ASN A 568 -10.28 0.97 2.26
C ASN A 568 -8.89 0.53 2.79
N CYS A 569 -8.38 1.17 3.85
CA CYS A 569 -7.23 0.69 4.63
C CYS A 569 -7.64 -0.47 5.55
N GLN A 570 -7.98 -1.63 4.96
CA GLN A 570 -8.63 -2.73 5.66
C GLN A 570 -7.79 -3.34 6.80
N ASN A 571 -6.45 -3.39 6.68
CA ASN A 571 -5.58 -4.00 7.71
C ASN A 571 -5.09 -3.04 8.80
N LEU A 572 -5.42 -1.74 8.73
CA LEU A 572 -5.10 -0.82 9.83
C LEU A 572 -5.93 -1.18 11.07
N SER A 573 -5.26 -1.55 12.15
CA SER A 573 -5.89 -1.92 13.42
C SER A 573 -6.00 -0.77 14.42
N SER A 574 -5.16 0.26 14.27
CA SER A 574 -5.16 1.48 15.07
C SER A 574 -4.63 2.68 14.27
N LEU A 575 -5.07 3.88 14.64
CA LEU A 575 -4.63 5.16 14.07
C LEU A 575 -4.51 6.19 15.19
N ASP A 576 -3.30 6.73 15.41
CA ASP A 576 -3.08 7.87 16.30
C ASP A 576 -3.24 9.19 15.53
N LEU A 577 -4.33 9.91 15.82
CA LEU A 577 -4.68 11.19 15.21
C LEU A 577 -4.48 12.38 16.17
N SER A 578 -3.79 12.19 17.30
CA SER A 578 -3.65 13.19 18.37
C SER A 578 -2.94 14.49 17.95
N LYS A 579 -2.22 14.47 16.83
CA LYS A 579 -1.52 15.62 16.24
C LYS A 579 -2.26 16.32 15.11
N PHE A 580 -3.42 15.81 14.72
CA PHE A 580 -4.18 16.40 13.64
C PHE A 580 -4.82 17.72 14.09
N ASN A 581 -4.65 18.76 13.30
CA ASN A 581 -5.38 20.01 13.40
C ASN A 581 -6.32 20.13 12.19
N THR A 582 -7.61 19.87 12.41
CA THR A 582 -8.61 19.89 11.34
C THR A 582 -9.36 21.22 11.23
N ALA A 583 -8.93 22.28 11.91
CA ALA A 583 -9.68 23.54 12.00
C ALA A 583 -9.94 24.22 10.64
N LYS A 584 -9.09 23.99 9.63
CA LYS A 584 -9.27 24.51 8.26
C LYS A 584 -9.91 23.51 7.29
N VAL A 585 -10.14 22.26 7.72
CA VAL A 585 -10.66 21.21 6.85
C VAL A 585 -12.12 21.51 6.51
N THR A 586 -12.44 21.49 5.22
CA THR A 586 -13.79 21.69 4.69
C THR A 586 -14.42 20.40 4.15
N ASN A 587 -13.61 19.39 3.82
CA ASN A 587 -14.10 18.12 3.26
C ASN A 587 -13.48 16.91 3.98
N MET A 588 -14.35 16.05 4.53
CA MET A 588 -14.02 14.77 5.19
C MET A 588 -14.76 13.58 4.55
N TYR A 589 -15.21 13.74 3.30
CA TYR A 589 -15.90 12.70 2.54
C TYR A 589 -15.10 11.39 2.58
N ALA A 590 -15.74 10.30 2.98
CA ALA A 590 -15.18 8.93 3.02
C ALA A 590 -13.83 8.77 3.74
N MET A 591 -13.50 9.61 4.73
CA MET A 591 -12.15 9.63 5.33
C MET A 591 -11.72 8.28 5.92
N PHE A 592 -12.63 7.51 6.53
CA PHE A 592 -12.36 6.22 7.17
C PHE A 592 -13.18 5.06 6.58
N THR A 593 -13.82 5.25 5.42
CA THR A 593 -14.70 4.26 4.81
C THR A 593 -13.97 2.92 4.62
N HIS A 594 -14.64 1.80 4.86
CA HIS A 594 -14.10 0.44 4.72
C HIS A 594 -12.82 0.15 5.56
N CYS A 595 -12.51 0.93 6.61
CA CYS A 595 -11.48 0.58 7.59
C CYS A 595 -11.94 -0.53 8.54
N GLN A 596 -12.04 -1.76 8.03
CA GLN A 596 -12.72 -2.86 8.72
C GLN A 596 -12.00 -3.42 9.96
N ASN A 597 -10.68 -3.26 10.10
CA ASN A 597 -9.95 -3.72 11.30
C ASN A 597 -9.77 -2.64 12.37
N LEU A 598 -10.19 -1.38 12.12
CA LEU A 598 -10.18 -0.35 13.15
C LEU A 598 -11.24 -0.67 14.21
N SER A 599 -10.78 -0.93 15.44
CA SER A 599 -11.66 -1.26 16.58
C SER A 599 -12.02 -0.05 17.45
N SER A 600 -11.19 1.00 17.42
CA SER A 600 -11.41 2.27 18.12
C SER A 600 -10.79 3.42 17.35
N LEU A 601 -11.30 4.63 17.56
CA LEU A 601 -10.82 5.86 16.92
C LEU A 601 -10.99 7.05 17.87
N ASP A 602 -9.88 7.69 18.25
CA ASP A 602 -9.91 8.91 19.07
C ASP A 602 -10.06 10.14 18.16
N LEU A 603 -11.22 10.79 18.23
CA LEU A 603 -11.57 11.99 17.47
C LEU A 603 -11.58 13.26 18.34
N SER A 604 -11.06 13.20 19.57
CA SER A 604 -11.13 14.30 20.54
C SER A 604 -10.45 15.60 20.07
N LYS A 605 -9.53 15.53 19.10
CA LYS A 605 -8.83 16.69 18.51
C LYS A 605 -9.46 17.23 17.23
N PHE A 606 -10.51 16.58 16.71
CA PHE A 606 -11.17 17.03 15.49
C PHE A 606 -12.00 18.28 15.78
N ASN A 607 -11.74 19.33 15.01
CA ASN A 607 -12.60 20.50 14.87
C ASN A 607 -13.27 20.44 13.49
N THR A 608 -14.60 20.34 13.47
CA THR A 608 -15.38 20.22 12.23
C THR A 608 -16.21 21.45 11.90
N ALA A 609 -15.99 22.58 12.57
CA ALA A 609 -16.80 23.79 12.41
C ALA A 609 -16.78 24.38 10.98
N ASN A 610 -15.82 23.99 10.14
CA ASN A 610 -15.71 24.40 8.75
C ASN A 610 -16.05 23.30 7.74
N VAL A 611 -16.35 22.07 8.20
CA VAL A 611 -16.64 20.95 7.31
C VAL A 611 -18.02 21.11 6.67
N THR A 612 -18.08 20.90 5.36
CA THR A 612 -19.32 20.97 4.57
C THR A 612 -19.78 19.60 4.07
N ASP A 613 -18.90 18.60 4.01
CA ASP A 613 -19.20 17.24 3.54
C ASP A 613 -18.59 16.18 4.47
N MET A 614 -19.46 15.32 5.01
CA MET A 614 -19.13 14.17 5.87
C MET A 614 -19.72 12.86 5.31
N SER A 615 -20.09 12.84 4.03
CA SER A 615 -20.68 11.66 3.41
C SER A 615 -19.73 10.48 3.49
N TRP A 616 -20.27 9.29 3.76
CA TRP A 616 -19.53 8.02 3.90
C TRP A 616 -18.45 7.99 4.99
N MET A 617 -18.23 9.05 5.78
CA MET A 617 -17.04 9.23 6.62
C MET A 617 -16.64 8.00 7.46
N PHE A 618 -17.62 7.26 8.02
CA PHE A 618 -17.41 6.05 8.82
C PHE A 618 -18.06 4.80 8.21
N SER A 619 -18.51 4.87 6.95
CA SER A 619 -19.25 3.77 6.34
C SER A 619 -18.43 2.48 6.29
N ASP A 620 -19.06 1.37 6.64
CA ASP A 620 -18.47 0.03 6.75
C ASP A 620 -17.25 -0.07 7.70
N CYS A 621 -17.12 0.87 8.64
CA CYS A 621 -16.21 0.72 9.77
C CYS A 621 -16.75 -0.30 10.79
N GLN A 622 -15.86 -1.06 11.42
CA GLN A 622 -16.21 -2.04 12.46
C GLN A 622 -15.98 -1.50 13.88
N LEU A 623 -16.18 -0.19 14.07
CA LEU A 623 -16.03 0.50 15.36
C LEU A 623 -17.19 0.12 16.29
N SER A 624 -16.88 -0.28 17.52
CA SER A 624 -17.89 -0.61 18.54
C SER A 624 -18.50 0.61 19.22
N SER A 625 -17.78 1.73 19.20
CA SER A 625 -18.20 3.02 19.75
C SER A 625 -17.54 4.17 19.00
N LEU A 626 -18.21 5.33 19.00
CA LEU A 626 -17.73 6.58 18.41
C LEU A 626 -18.09 7.73 19.35
N ASP A 627 -17.08 8.45 19.85
CA ASP A 627 -17.30 9.70 20.56
C ASP A 627 -17.30 10.86 19.56
N LEU A 628 -18.48 11.45 19.37
CA LEU A 628 -18.70 12.57 18.45
C LEU A 628 -18.98 13.88 19.18
N SER A 629 -18.68 13.97 20.48
CA SER A 629 -19.03 15.12 21.32
C SER A 629 -18.43 16.46 20.85
N ASN A 630 -17.26 16.43 20.19
CA ASN A 630 -16.59 17.62 19.67
C ASN A 630 -17.01 18.02 18.24
N PHE A 631 -17.87 17.25 17.57
CA PHE A 631 -18.32 17.59 16.22
C PHE A 631 -19.28 18.79 16.25
N ASN A 632 -18.94 19.81 15.46
CA ASN A 632 -19.85 20.89 15.07
C ASN A 632 -20.27 20.65 13.62
N THR A 633 -21.57 20.47 13.38
CA THR A 633 -22.12 20.17 12.04
C THR A 633 -22.91 21.32 11.44
N GLU A 634 -22.88 22.52 12.02
CA GLU A 634 -23.73 23.67 11.63
C GLU A 634 -23.50 24.14 10.17
N LYS A 635 -22.36 23.81 9.57
CA LYS A 635 -22.04 24.12 8.16
C LYS A 635 -22.14 22.92 7.22
N VAL A 636 -22.40 21.72 7.74
CA VAL A 636 -22.46 20.49 6.94
C VAL A 636 -23.68 20.53 6.03
N ARG A 637 -23.46 20.14 4.77
CA ARG A 637 -24.47 20.03 3.72
C ARG A 637 -24.77 18.57 3.38
N GLU A 638 -23.75 17.73 3.35
CA GLU A 638 -23.87 16.33 2.92
C GLU A 638 -23.47 15.36 4.06
N MET A 639 -24.37 14.43 4.41
CA MET A 639 -24.18 13.36 5.41
C MET A 639 -24.61 11.99 4.85
N TYR A 640 -24.66 11.85 3.53
CA TYR A 640 -25.07 10.64 2.84
C TYR A 640 -24.23 9.43 3.29
N ASN A 641 -24.87 8.32 3.69
CA ASN A 641 -24.21 7.10 4.18
C ASN A 641 -23.16 7.29 5.31
N MET A 642 -23.20 8.38 6.09
CA MET A 642 -22.12 8.70 7.05
C MET A 642 -21.73 7.54 7.99
N PHE A 643 -22.71 6.74 8.45
CA PHE A 643 -22.52 5.57 9.32
C PHE A 643 -23.02 4.26 8.68
N SER A 644 -23.26 4.24 7.37
CA SER A 644 -23.82 3.06 6.69
C SER A 644 -22.97 1.81 6.93
N PHE A 645 -23.58 0.68 7.21
CA PHE A 645 -22.94 -0.61 7.50
C PHE A 645 -21.94 -0.59 8.66
N CYS A 646 -22.03 0.36 9.60
CA CYS A 646 -21.32 0.25 10.89
C CYS A 646 -21.94 -0.85 11.77
N GLN A 647 -21.65 -2.12 11.45
CA GLN A 647 -22.38 -3.26 11.99
C GLN A 647 -22.17 -3.48 13.50
N LYS A 648 -21.04 -3.06 14.06
CA LYS A 648 -20.71 -3.25 15.49
C LYS A 648 -21.10 -2.08 16.40
N LEU A 649 -21.63 -1.01 15.82
CA LEU A 649 -21.94 0.21 16.56
C LEU A 649 -23.28 0.04 17.29
N SER A 650 -23.24 -0.03 18.63
CA SER A 650 -24.42 -0.35 19.44
C SER A 650 -25.26 0.87 19.84
N SER A 651 -24.63 2.04 19.97
CA SER A 651 -25.31 3.31 20.20
C SER A 651 -24.55 4.48 19.58
N LEU A 652 -25.28 5.55 19.25
CA LEU A 652 -24.72 6.81 18.76
C LEU A 652 -25.24 7.99 19.57
N ASN A 653 -24.36 8.95 19.88
CA ASN A 653 -24.75 10.21 20.49
C ASN A 653 -24.56 11.38 19.50
N LEU A 654 -25.68 11.83 18.95
CA LEU A 654 -25.77 12.92 17.97
C LEU A 654 -26.43 14.18 18.58
N THR A 655 -26.51 14.29 19.91
CA THR A 655 -27.17 15.44 20.58
C THR A 655 -26.57 16.79 20.21
N ASN A 656 -25.28 16.83 19.83
CA ASN A 656 -24.58 18.04 19.37
C ASN A 656 -24.74 18.33 17.88
N PHE A 657 -25.34 17.43 17.09
CA PHE A 657 -25.50 17.63 15.66
C PHE A 657 -26.58 18.68 15.39
N ASN A 658 -26.19 19.74 14.69
CA ASN A 658 -27.10 20.67 14.03
C ASN A 658 -27.16 20.30 12.54
N THR A 659 -28.32 19.84 12.07
CA THR A 659 -28.52 19.40 10.69
C THR A 659 -29.43 20.33 9.88
N GLU A 660 -29.73 21.53 10.37
CA GLU A 660 -30.60 22.52 9.70
C GLU A 660 -30.18 22.80 8.25
N LYS A 661 -28.87 22.78 7.98
CA LYS A 661 -28.28 23.08 6.66
C LYS A 661 -28.02 21.85 5.80
N VAL A 662 -28.31 20.64 6.28
CA VAL A 662 -28.02 19.37 5.61
C VAL A 662 -29.04 19.13 4.50
N THR A 663 -28.56 19.04 3.27
CA THR A 663 -29.35 18.86 2.06
C THR A 663 -29.57 17.39 1.70
N ASN A 664 -28.70 16.49 2.17
CA ASN A 664 -28.78 15.06 1.88
C ASN A 664 -28.24 14.23 3.05
N MET A 665 -29.08 13.33 3.57
CA MET A 665 -28.72 12.35 4.60
C MET A 665 -29.30 10.95 4.32
N ALA A 666 -29.52 10.62 3.04
CA ALA A 666 -30.02 9.30 2.68
C ALA A 666 -29.03 8.20 3.15
N TYR A 667 -29.60 7.05 3.55
CA TYR A 667 -28.85 5.89 4.05
C TYR A 667 -27.90 6.14 5.23
N MET A 668 -28.06 7.22 6.00
CA MET A 668 -27.10 7.61 7.04
C MET A 668 -26.74 6.50 8.03
N PHE A 669 -27.70 5.65 8.43
CA PHE A 669 -27.49 4.50 9.34
C PHE A 669 -27.80 3.15 8.67
N ASN A 670 -27.94 3.13 7.34
CA ASN A 670 -28.37 1.93 6.61
C ASN A 670 -27.46 0.74 6.93
N GLY A 671 -28.01 -0.40 7.36
CA GLY A 671 -27.26 -1.62 7.62
C GLY A 671 -26.51 -1.67 8.96
N CYS A 672 -26.70 -0.69 9.85
CA CYS A 672 -26.18 -0.76 11.23
C CYS A 672 -26.96 -1.79 12.07
N SER A 673 -26.64 -3.08 11.91
CA SER A 673 -27.43 -4.18 12.49
C SER A 673 -27.45 -4.22 14.02
N ASP A 674 -26.36 -3.80 14.69
CA ASP A 674 -26.25 -3.84 16.16
C ASP A 674 -26.71 -2.54 16.82
N LEU A 675 -27.07 -1.51 16.03
CA LEU A 675 -27.46 -0.21 16.55
C LEU A 675 -28.81 -0.31 17.26
N THR A 676 -28.80 -0.05 18.56
CA THR A 676 -29.99 -0.14 19.42
C THR A 676 -30.59 1.21 19.75
N THR A 677 -29.75 2.26 19.84
CA THR A 677 -30.14 3.59 20.33
C THR A 677 -29.39 4.70 19.58
N ILE A 678 -30.12 5.72 19.14
CA ILE A 678 -29.54 6.96 18.60
C ILE A 678 -30.04 8.13 19.45
N TYR A 679 -29.13 8.77 20.18
CA TYR A 679 -29.45 9.97 20.94
C TYR A 679 -29.41 11.21 20.05
N ALA A 680 -30.48 12.00 20.01
CA ALA A 680 -30.55 13.23 19.24
C ALA A 680 -31.21 14.36 20.04
N SER A 681 -30.99 15.60 19.61
CA SER A 681 -31.66 16.78 20.15
C SER A 681 -32.55 17.43 19.09
N ASP A 682 -33.26 18.49 19.47
CA ASP A 682 -34.12 19.27 18.56
C ASP A 682 -33.34 19.99 17.46
N LYS A 683 -32.00 19.98 17.52
CA LYS A 683 -31.11 20.50 16.46
C LYS A 683 -30.93 19.51 15.30
N PHE A 684 -31.33 18.25 15.46
CA PHE A 684 -31.35 17.28 14.37
C PHE A 684 -32.65 17.45 13.57
N ILE A 685 -32.59 18.32 12.57
CA ILE A 685 -33.71 18.71 11.71
C ILE A 685 -33.62 17.96 10.37
N ILE A 686 -34.76 17.45 9.89
CA ILE A 686 -34.93 16.91 8.55
C ILE A 686 -35.55 18.00 7.66
N ALA A 687 -34.79 18.54 6.71
CA ALA A 687 -35.32 19.55 5.78
C ALA A 687 -36.31 18.92 4.79
N GLU A 688 -37.36 19.66 4.38
CA GLU A 688 -38.46 19.14 3.54
C GLU A 688 -38.03 18.54 2.20
N PHE A 689 -36.92 19.01 1.62
CA PHE A 689 -36.39 18.50 0.34
C PHE A 689 -35.34 17.39 0.52
N ASN A 690 -35.01 17.01 1.76
CA ASN A 690 -34.04 15.98 2.07
C ASN A 690 -34.75 14.62 2.08
N ASN A 691 -34.46 13.77 1.09
CA ASN A 691 -35.24 12.56 0.89
C ASN A 691 -34.87 11.40 1.83
N GLY A 692 -33.81 11.52 2.65
CA GLY A 692 -33.44 10.60 3.75
C GLY A 692 -33.73 9.11 3.50
N TYR A 693 -33.61 8.68 2.24
CA TYR A 693 -34.23 7.46 1.77
C TYR A 693 -33.49 6.28 2.39
N LYS A 694 -34.25 5.34 2.97
CA LYS A 694 -33.70 4.16 3.64
C LYS A 694 -32.66 4.49 4.73
N MET A 695 -32.80 5.62 5.41
CA MET A 695 -31.93 6.04 6.52
C MET A 695 -31.70 4.93 7.54
N PHE A 696 -32.76 4.20 7.92
CA PHE A 696 -32.70 3.15 8.95
C PHE A 696 -32.78 1.72 8.40
N TYR A 697 -32.75 1.55 7.07
CA TYR A 697 -32.95 0.23 6.46
C TYR A 697 -31.90 -0.77 6.97
N GLY A 698 -32.33 -1.91 7.49
CA GLY A 698 -31.43 -2.93 8.05
C GLY A 698 -30.96 -2.68 9.49
N CYS A 699 -31.40 -1.62 10.17
CA CYS A 699 -31.16 -1.37 11.61
C CYS A 699 -32.06 -2.24 12.49
N LYS A 700 -31.91 -3.58 12.40
CA LYS A 700 -32.87 -4.55 12.94
C LYS A 700 -33.09 -4.49 14.46
N LEU A 701 -32.13 -3.97 15.21
CA LEU A 701 -32.19 -3.86 16.68
C LEU A 701 -32.56 -2.45 17.17
N LEU A 702 -32.74 -1.49 16.27
CA LEU A 702 -32.99 -0.10 16.61
C LEU A 702 -34.38 0.09 17.21
N LYS A 703 -34.44 0.86 18.30
CA LYS A 703 -35.66 1.18 19.03
C LYS A 703 -35.67 2.65 19.40
N GLY A 704 -36.88 3.21 19.46
CA GLY A 704 -37.15 4.55 19.95
C GLY A 704 -38.59 4.60 20.44
N ALA A 705 -39.34 5.64 20.05
CA ALA A 705 -40.80 5.64 20.21
C ALA A 705 -41.44 4.48 19.42
N LEU A 706 -40.84 4.08 18.30
CA LEU A 706 -41.10 2.79 17.66
C LEU A 706 -40.41 1.68 18.47
N PRO A 707 -41.16 0.73 19.07
CA PRO A 707 -40.62 -0.25 20.00
C PRO A 707 -39.80 -1.37 19.31
N LYS A 708 -39.88 -1.46 17.98
CA LYS A 708 -39.15 -2.42 17.16
C LYS A 708 -38.94 -1.83 15.76
N TYR A 709 -37.91 -2.33 15.08
CA TYR A 709 -37.69 -2.07 13.66
C TYR A 709 -38.87 -2.54 12.79
N ASP A 710 -39.24 -1.69 11.83
CA ASP A 710 -40.19 -1.97 10.75
C ASP A 710 -39.55 -1.59 9.41
N GLU A 711 -39.53 -2.55 8.47
CA GLU A 711 -38.92 -2.37 7.15
C GLU A 711 -39.61 -1.32 6.28
N ASN A 712 -40.89 -1.01 6.56
CA ASN A 712 -41.66 0.00 5.85
C ASN A 712 -41.46 1.41 6.42
N LEU A 713 -40.90 1.53 7.63
CA LEU A 713 -40.71 2.79 8.35
C LEU A 713 -39.22 3.18 8.38
N THR A 714 -38.54 3.17 7.23
CA THR A 714 -37.07 3.31 7.18
C THR A 714 -36.56 4.66 6.65
N SER A 715 -37.45 5.57 6.27
CA SER A 715 -37.10 6.93 5.83
C SER A 715 -36.68 7.83 6.99
N SER A 716 -36.19 9.02 6.67
CA SER A 716 -35.91 10.09 7.63
C SER A 716 -37.15 10.62 8.37
N ASP A 717 -38.37 10.31 7.93
CA ASP A 717 -39.59 10.73 8.65
C ASP A 717 -39.60 10.19 10.09
N TYR A 718 -38.93 9.05 10.32
CA TYR A 718 -38.78 8.40 11.62
C TYR A 718 -37.48 8.79 12.34
N ALA A 719 -36.76 9.81 11.89
CA ALA A 719 -35.57 10.36 12.55
C ALA A 719 -35.96 11.39 13.63
N ASN A 720 -36.83 10.98 14.53
CA ASN A 720 -37.32 11.79 15.64
C ASN A 720 -37.61 10.90 16.86
N TYR A 721 -37.70 11.49 18.05
CA TYR A 721 -37.93 10.76 19.29
C TYR A 721 -39.39 10.72 19.73
N VAL A 722 -40.31 11.34 18.98
CA VAL A 722 -41.75 11.40 19.31
C VAL A 722 -42.48 10.15 18.80
N ASN A 723 -42.25 9.77 17.55
CA ASN A 723 -42.87 8.62 16.89
C ASN A 723 -41.89 7.82 16.01
N GLY A 724 -40.60 8.11 16.11
CA GLY A 724 -39.54 7.49 15.32
C GLY A 724 -38.55 6.65 16.15
N TYR A 725 -37.34 6.50 15.63
CA TYR A 725 -36.27 5.68 16.20
C TYR A 725 -35.25 6.44 17.04
N PHE A 726 -35.31 7.77 17.09
CA PHE A 726 -34.39 8.51 17.95
C PHE A 726 -34.84 8.47 19.40
N THR A 727 -33.90 8.81 20.26
CA THR A 727 -34.08 8.89 21.70
C THR A 727 -33.59 10.25 22.18
N LYS A 728 -34.39 10.96 22.99
CA LYS A 728 -33.93 12.21 23.61
C LYS A 728 -33.09 11.86 24.82
N LEU A 729 -31.90 12.46 24.93
CA LEU A 729 -31.06 12.30 26.12
C LEU A 729 -31.60 13.20 27.24
N VAL A 730 -32.21 12.60 28.27
CA VAL A 730 -32.89 13.35 29.35
C VAL A 730 -32.11 13.39 30.66
N GLY A 731 -31.06 12.57 30.80
CA GLY A 731 -30.23 12.60 31.98
C GLY A 731 -29.11 11.57 31.94
N LYS A 732 -28.43 11.41 33.07
CA LYS A 732 -27.47 10.34 33.33
C LYS A 732 -27.51 9.88 34.77
N ASN A 733 -27.19 8.60 34.98
CA ASN A 733 -27.03 7.97 36.29
C ASN A 733 -25.61 7.40 36.39
N GLY A 734 -24.70 8.16 37.00
CA GLY A 734 -23.27 7.99 36.80
C GLY A 734 -22.90 8.26 35.34
N GLU A 735 -22.25 7.30 34.69
CA GLU A 735 -21.89 7.37 33.27
C GLU A 735 -22.98 6.80 32.33
N GLU A 736 -24.03 6.19 32.89
CA GLU A 736 -25.12 5.60 32.11
C GLU A 736 -26.05 6.72 31.60
N LYS A 737 -26.19 6.82 30.28
CA LYS A 737 -27.11 7.75 29.63
C LYS A 737 -28.55 7.29 29.80
N ILE A 738 -29.45 8.23 30.06
CA ILE A 738 -30.88 7.97 30.19
C ILE A 738 -31.58 8.59 28.99
N GLY A 739 -32.20 7.70 28.22
CA GLY A 739 -32.99 8.04 27.04
C GLY A 739 -34.49 8.03 27.32
N ALA A 740 -35.20 8.97 26.73
CA ALA A 740 -36.66 9.01 26.75
C ALA A 740 -37.24 9.30 25.35
N VAL A 741 -38.46 8.83 25.11
CA VAL A 741 -39.16 8.90 23.83
C VAL A 741 -40.64 9.29 24.02
N GLY A 742 -41.31 9.70 22.96
CA GLY A 742 -42.71 10.14 22.95
C GLY A 742 -42.90 11.64 23.14
N ASP A 743 -44.12 12.13 22.90
CA ASP A 743 -44.53 13.51 23.20
C ASP A 743 -44.38 13.84 24.69
N ILE A 744 -44.83 12.90 25.52
CA ILE A 744 -44.48 12.86 26.94
C ILE A 744 -43.23 12.00 27.04
N LEU A 745 -42.07 12.65 27.19
CA LEU A 745 -40.79 11.98 27.28
C LEU A 745 -40.84 10.90 28.36
N THR A 746 -40.79 9.64 27.93
CA THR A 746 -40.89 8.48 28.80
C THR A 746 -39.67 7.59 28.63
N ALA A 747 -38.99 7.29 29.73
CA ALA A 747 -37.91 6.31 29.81
C ALA A 747 -38.47 4.97 30.32
N ASP A 748 -37.90 3.85 29.88
CA ASP A 748 -38.38 2.53 30.31
C ASP A 748 -38.05 2.28 31.79
N ASN A 749 -36.78 2.21 32.16
CA ASN A 749 -36.35 1.88 33.53
C ASN A 749 -35.35 2.91 34.07
N LEU A 750 -35.55 3.36 35.31
CA LEU A 750 -34.64 4.22 36.07
C LEU A 750 -34.25 3.54 37.39
N THR A 751 -33.11 2.87 37.40
CA THR A 751 -32.58 2.23 38.62
C THR A 751 -31.51 3.10 39.25
N LEU A 752 -31.86 3.84 40.31
CA LEU A 752 -30.94 4.74 41.00
C LEU A 752 -30.08 3.98 42.00
N ASP A 753 -28.78 4.25 41.98
CA ASP A 753 -27.80 3.64 42.88
C ASP A 753 -27.29 4.67 43.89
N ASP A 754 -27.20 4.28 45.17
CA ASP A 754 -26.76 5.15 46.26
C ASP A 754 -25.35 5.76 46.09
N ASN A 755 -24.56 5.27 45.13
CA ASN A 755 -23.20 5.70 44.83
C ASN A 755 -23.05 6.41 43.48
N LYS A 756 -24.11 6.49 42.66
CA LYS A 756 -24.07 7.13 41.35
C LYS A 756 -24.70 8.52 41.40
N ASP A 757 -23.98 9.50 40.87
CA ASP A 757 -24.51 10.85 40.68
C ASP A 757 -25.63 10.82 39.64
N PHE A 758 -26.79 11.36 39.99
CA PHE A 758 -27.91 11.47 39.07
C PHE A 758 -28.08 12.92 38.61
N VAL A 759 -28.08 13.11 37.30
CA VAL A 759 -28.25 14.43 36.67
C VAL A 759 -29.37 14.35 35.65
N VAL A 760 -30.33 15.27 35.76
CA VAL A 760 -31.46 15.39 34.84
C VAL A 760 -31.26 16.63 33.98
N TYR A 761 -31.32 16.45 32.66
CA TYR A 761 -31.23 17.54 31.69
C TYR A 761 -32.62 18.10 31.35
N GLU A 762 -33.61 17.21 31.24
CA GLU A 762 -34.99 17.52 30.89
C GLU A 762 -35.96 16.69 31.75
N PRO A 763 -37.13 17.23 32.15
CA PRO A 763 -38.16 16.45 32.83
C PRO A 763 -38.63 15.27 31.97
N PHE A 764 -38.87 14.11 32.60
CA PHE A 764 -39.36 12.91 31.93
C PHE A 764 -40.13 12.01 32.90
N THR A 765 -40.89 11.06 32.37
CA THR A 765 -41.58 10.01 33.12
C THR A 765 -40.79 8.71 33.04
N ALA A 766 -40.61 7.98 34.13
CA ALA A 766 -40.07 6.63 34.11
C ALA A 766 -41.21 5.60 34.21
N LYS A 767 -41.26 4.60 33.32
CA LYS A 767 -42.26 3.52 33.44
C LYS A 767 -42.03 2.68 34.69
N ALA A 768 -40.77 2.47 35.06
CA ALA A 768 -40.38 1.95 36.35
C ALA A 768 -39.19 2.75 36.89
N ALA A 769 -39.27 3.18 38.15
CA ALA A 769 -38.15 3.77 38.86
C ALA A 769 -37.93 3.06 40.20
N SER A 770 -36.67 2.86 40.55
CA SER A 770 -36.31 2.20 41.80
C SER A 770 -35.10 2.86 42.46
N TYR A 771 -35.05 2.74 43.78
CA TYR A 771 -33.91 3.15 44.59
C TYR A 771 -33.81 2.25 45.81
N SER A 772 -32.60 1.77 46.10
CA SER A 772 -32.32 1.04 47.32
C SER A 772 -31.07 1.58 48.01
N ARG A 773 -31.09 1.52 49.34
CA ARG A 773 -29.99 1.96 50.21
C ARG A 773 -29.94 1.09 51.46
N GLU A 774 -28.79 0.46 51.66
CA GLU A 774 -28.47 -0.22 52.91
C GLU A 774 -28.16 0.81 54.02
N MET A 775 -28.72 0.58 55.20
CA MET A 775 -28.57 1.41 56.39
C MET A 775 -27.70 0.67 57.41
N LYS A 776 -26.68 1.35 57.97
CA LYS A 776 -25.84 0.77 59.02
C LYS A 776 -26.70 0.41 60.23
N THR A 777 -26.49 -0.78 60.80
CA THR A 777 -27.16 -1.21 62.03
C THR A 777 -27.04 -0.15 63.12
N GLY A 778 -28.18 0.21 63.73
CA GLY A 778 -28.27 1.27 64.74
C GLY A 778 -28.45 2.69 64.18
N THR A 779 -28.64 2.87 62.86
CA THR A 779 -28.99 4.18 62.29
C THR A 779 -30.41 4.57 62.68
N THR A 780 -30.55 5.57 63.55
CA THR A 780 -31.87 6.08 63.98
C THR A 780 -32.41 7.17 63.06
N TRP A 781 -31.58 8.12 62.65
CA TRP A 781 -31.97 9.23 61.77
C TRP A 781 -31.12 9.28 60.51
N ALA A 782 -31.75 9.69 59.41
CA ALA A 782 -31.10 9.92 58.14
C ALA A 782 -31.84 10.99 57.33
N THR A 783 -31.38 11.25 56.11
CA THR A 783 -32.08 12.11 55.14
C THR A 783 -32.29 11.36 53.84
N LEU A 784 -33.32 11.77 53.10
CA LEU A 784 -33.71 11.23 51.81
C LEU A 784 -34.19 12.37 50.90
N CYS A 785 -33.78 12.34 49.63
CA CYS A 785 -34.32 13.20 48.59
C CYS A 785 -34.27 12.44 47.27
N LEU A 786 -35.42 11.97 46.80
CA LEU A 786 -35.54 11.15 45.58
C LEU A 786 -36.23 11.93 44.47
N PRO A 787 -35.87 11.69 43.20
CA PRO A 787 -36.42 12.44 42.08
C PRO A 787 -37.81 11.97 41.67
N PHE A 788 -38.42 11.01 42.38
CA PHE A 788 -39.77 10.54 42.16
C PHE A 788 -40.55 10.49 43.48
N GLU A 789 -41.87 10.51 43.39
CA GLU A 789 -42.76 10.45 44.55
C GLU A 789 -42.68 9.08 45.26
N VAL A 790 -42.64 9.09 46.59
CA VAL A 790 -42.57 7.88 47.42
C VAL A 790 -43.76 7.80 48.37
N SER A 791 -44.55 6.73 48.28
CA SER A 791 -45.59 6.41 49.28
C SER A 791 -44.96 5.97 50.60
N LEU A 792 -45.51 6.47 51.71
CA LEU A 792 -45.08 6.13 53.08
C LEU A 792 -45.88 4.96 53.68
N GLU A 793 -46.84 4.41 52.95
CA GLU A 793 -47.60 3.25 53.38
C GLU A 793 -46.69 2.04 53.58
N ASN A 794 -46.83 1.36 54.73
CA ASN A 794 -46.07 0.16 55.09
C ASN A 794 -44.54 0.33 54.99
N LYS A 795 -44.02 1.53 55.29
CA LYS A 795 -42.58 1.79 55.33
C LYS A 795 -42.01 1.64 56.73
N ASP A 796 -40.81 1.06 56.81
CA ASP A 796 -40.07 0.87 58.06
C ASP A 796 -39.33 2.14 58.53
N PHE A 797 -39.86 3.31 58.17
CA PHE A 797 -39.37 4.60 58.62
C PHE A 797 -40.51 5.63 58.58
N ARG A 798 -40.35 6.71 59.35
CA ARG A 798 -41.21 7.88 59.34
C ARG A 798 -40.47 9.04 58.67
N ALA A 799 -41.18 9.86 57.91
CA ALA A 799 -40.61 10.99 57.18
C ALA A 799 -41.10 12.32 57.76
N PHE A 800 -40.22 13.32 57.77
CA PHE A 800 -40.49 14.61 58.37
C PHE A 800 -39.96 15.77 57.53
N LYS A 801 -40.72 16.86 57.50
CA LYS A 801 -40.27 18.16 57.00
C LYS A 801 -39.76 19.03 58.15
N LEU A 802 -38.83 19.94 57.83
CA LEU A 802 -38.30 20.91 58.79
C LEU A 802 -39.31 22.05 59.01
N LEU A 803 -39.69 22.31 60.26
CA LEU A 803 -40.59 23.42 60.62
C LEU A 803 -39.83 24.65 61.11
N SER A 804 -38.97 24.44 62.10
CA SER A 804 -38.23 25.51 62.77
C SER A 804 -36.90 24.98 63.32
N ALA A 805 -35.96 25.89 63.56
CA ALA A 805 -34.75 25.61 64.32
C ALA A 805 -34.60 26.68 65.40
N ASN A 806 -34.34 26.24 66.63
CA ASN A 806 -34.16 27.12 67.78
C ASN A 806 -32.69 27.11 68.21
N GLU A 807 -32.01 28.22 67.97
CA GLU A 807 -30.60 28.39 68.33
C GLU A 807 -30.35 28.46 69.84
N GLY A 808 -31.32 28.90 70.63
CA GLY A 808 -31.17 29.02 72.09
C GLY A 808 -31.18 27.65 72.78
N THR A 809 -31.95 26.70 72.24
CA THR A 809 -32.05 25.33 72.75
C THR A 809 -31.24 24.32 71.94
N ASN A 810 -30.67 24.73 70.79
CA ASN A 810 -30.01 23.84 69.83
C ASN A 810 -30.90 22.66 69.41
N THR A 811 -32.16 22.91 69.10
CA THR A 811 -33.13 21.90 68.68
C THR A 811 -33.79 22.26 67.35
N VAL A 812 -34.11 21.25 66.52
CA VAL A 812 -35.00 21.42 65.37
C VAL A 812 -36.37 20.84 65.65
N GLU A 813 -37.42 21.50 65.14
CA GLU A 813 -38.78 21.01 65.16
C GLU A 813 -39.14 20.44 63.80
N LEU A 814 -39.76 19.26 63.83
CA LEU A 814 -40.11 18.48 62.64
C LEU A 814 -41.62 18.20 62.62
N GLU A 815 -42.24 18.33 61.45
CA GLU A 815 -43.61 17.89 61.19
C GLU A 815 -43.59 16.57 60.41
N GLU A 816 -44.37 15.60 60.86
CA GLU A 816 -44.47 14.30 60.18
C GLU A 816 -45.28 14.39 58.89
N ILE A 817 -44.76 13.74 57.85
CA ILE A 817 -45.45 13.50 56.60
C ILE A 817 -46.05 12.09 56.68
N THR A 818 -47.36 11.95 56.47
CA THR A 818 -48.08 10.68 56.72
C THR A 818 -48.55 9.97 55.45
N THR A 819 -48.55 10.65 54.30
CA THR A 819 -49.09 10.12 53.04
C THR A 819 -47.98 9.72 52.06
N SER A 820 -47.30 10.70 51.48
CA SER A 820 -46.23 10.50 50.50
C SER A 820 -45.23 11.65 50.50
N ILE A 821 -43.99 11.35 50.10
CA ILE A 821 -42.96 12.35 49.84
C ILE A 821 -43.04 12.70 48.36
N ALA A 822 -43.33 13.96 48.03
CA ALA A 822 -43.37 14.43 46.65
C ALA A 822 -41.97 14.38 46.00
N ALA A 823 -41.92 14.16 44.68
CA ALA A 823 -40.67 14.11 43.91
C ALA A 823 -39.78 15.34 44.17
N GLY A 824 -38.49 15.11 44.39
CA GLY A 824 -37.49 16.13 44.69
C GLY A 824 -37.60 16.78 46.06
N THR A 825 -38.49 16.31 46.93
CA THR A 825 -38.66 16.90 48.27
C THR A 825 -37.64 16.32 49.25
N PRO A 826 -36.76 17.13 49.84
CA PRO A 826 -35.85 16.67 50.88
C PRO A 826 -36.60 16.44 52.18
N VAL A 827 -36.30 15.33 52.85
CA VAL A 827 -36.90 14.98 54.15
C VAL A 827 -35.85 14.47 55.13
N ILE A 828 -36.15 14.64 56.42
CA ILE A 828 -35.46 13.94 57.51
C ILE A 828 -36.29 12.69 57.81
N ILE A 829 -35.63 11.53 57.90
CA ILE A 829 -36.30 10.26 58.17
C ILE A 829 -35.83 9.65 59.49
N LYS A 830 -36.76 9.02 60.21
CA LYS A 830 -36.48 8.23 61.41
C LYS A 830 -36.77 6.76 61.11
N MET A 831 -35.77 5.90 61.23
CA MET A 831 -35.91 4.46 61.01
C MET A 831 -36.70 3.81 62.14
N ASN A 832 -37.55 2.82 61.82
CA ASN A 832 -38.15 1.94 62.81
C ASN A 832 -37.08 1.03 63.43
N GLU A 833 -37.33 0.53 64.64
CA GLU A 833 -36.38 -0.32 65.35
C GLU A 833 -36.08 -1.60 64.55
N GLY A 834 -34.80 -1.90 64.33
CA GLY A 834 -34.35 -3.06 63.58
C GLY A 834 -34.34 -2.90 62.05
N ALA A 835 -34.87 -1.80 61.50
CA ALA A 835 -34.85 -1.55 60.06
C ALA A 835 -33.44 -1.22 59.55
N THR A 836 -33.00 -1.90 58.49
CA THR A 836 -31.64 -1.79 57.95
C THR A 836 -31.58 -1.43 56.46
N GLU A 837 -32.71 -1.10 55.82
CA GLU A 837 -32.73 -0.75 54.40
C GLU A 837 -33.84 0.26 54.06
N LEU A 838 -33.60 1.03 53.00
CA LEU A 838 -34.62 1.76 52.25
C LEU A 838 -34.75 1.08 50.89
N ASN A 839 -35.97 0.77 50.47
CA ASN A 839 -36.24 0.14 49.19
C ASN A 839 -37.54 0.69 48.59
N PHE A 840 -37.44 1.26 47.38
CA PHE A 840 -38.55 1.85 46.66
C PHE A 840 -38.57 1.32 45.24
N SER A 841 -39.77 0.98 44.78
CA SER A 841 -40.09 0.70 43.38
C SER A 841 -41.41 1.38 43.08
N VAL A 842 -41.44 2.19 42.02
CA VAL A 842 -42.62 2.94 41.59
C VAL A 842 -42.79 2.79 40.09
N ASP A 843 -44.04 2.74 39.64
CA ASP A 843 -44.38 2.63 38.23
C ASP A 843 -44.97 3.95 37.72
N ASN A 844 -44.64 4.31 36.49
CA ASN A 844 -45.17 5.46 35.76
C ASN A 844 -45.12 6.78 36.56
N LYS A 845 -43.92 7.15 37.03
CA LYS A 845 -43.72 8.38 37.82
C LYS A 845 -42.90 9.43 37.07
N GLU A 846 -43.32 10.67 37.22
CA GLU A 846 -42.54 11.83 36.80
C GLU A 846 -41.24 11.94 37.59
N ILE A 847 -40.17 12.29 36.89
CA ILE A 847 -38.84 12.47 37.44
C ILE A 847 -38.56 13.97 37.52
N ALA A 848 -38.48 14.47 38.74
CA ALA A 848 -38.18 15.86 39.03
C ALA A 848 -36.75 16.19 38.60
N LYS A 849 -36.62 17.19 37.71
CA LYS A 849 -35.33 17.70 37.27
C LYS A 849 -34.57 18.39 38.39
N GLU A 850 -35.26 19.27 39.10
CA GLU A 850 -34.71 20.05 40.20
C GLU A 850 -35.12 19.44 41.55
N VAL A 851 -34.34 19.75 42.58
CA VAL A 851 -34.67 19.45 43.97
C VAL A 851 -35.54 20.60 44.51
N ASN A 852 -36.62 20.26 45.22
CA ASN A 852 -37.44 21.25 45.93
C ASN A 852 -36.71 21.76 47.18
N THR A 853 -36.92 23.02 47.53
CA THR A 853 -36.44 23.57 48.79
C THR A 853 -37.52 23.51 49.86
N SER A 854 -37.14 23.18 51.09
CA SER A 854 -38.04 23.21 52.26
C SER A 854 -37.48 24.18 53.29
N GLU A 855 -38.05 25.38 53.36
CA GLU A 855 -37.64 26.45 54.27
C GLU A 855 -38.49 26.48 55.54
N THR A 856 -37.89 26.93 56.64
CA THR A 856 -38.63 27.29 57.86
C THR A 856 -39.50 28.52 57.61
N GLU A 857 -40.57 28.72 58.40
CA GLU A 857 -41.50 29.85 58.21
C GLU A 857 -40.80 31.24 58.19
N ASN A 858 -39.70 31.37 58.91
CA ASN A 858 -38.89 32.59 58.97
C ASN A 858 -37.75 32.65 57.92
N GLY A 859 -37.65 31.67 57.03
CA GLY A 859 -36.63 31.56 55.97
C GLY A 859 -35.19 31.41 56.46
N SER A 860 -34.96 31.28 57.76
CA SER A 860 -33.60 31.28 58.35
C SER A 860 -32.87 29.97 58.13
N TYR A 861 -33.61 28.85 58.03
CA TYR A 861 -33.05 27.54 57.75
C TYR A 861 -33.78 26.87 56.59
N GLN A 862 -33.04 26.10 55.81
CA GLN A 862 -33.56 25.41 54.63
C GLN A 862 -33.02 23.99 54.59
N LEU A 863 -33.89 23.01 54.37
CA LEU A 863 -33.48 21.66 54.03
C LEU A 863 -33.27 21.59 52.50
N GLN A 864 -32.05 21.25 52.10
CA GLN A 864 -31.59 21.16 50.72
C GLN A 864 -31.30 19.70 50.36
N GLY A 865 -31.97 19.18 49.35
CA GLY A 865 -31.71 17.86 48.80
C GLY A 865 -30.56 17.85 47.78
N ILE A 866 -30.01 16.67 47.53
CA ILE A 866 -28.97 16.42 46.51
C ILE A 866 -29.26 15.12 45.76
N TYR A 867 -29.16 15.13 44.42
CA TYR A 867 -29.12 13.93 43.57
C TYR A 867 -27.70 13.48 43.23
N THR A 868 -26.71 14.30 43.57
CA THR A 868 -25.29 14.02 43.35
C THR A 868 -24.55 14.05 44.68
N LYS A 869 -23.33 13.52 44.70
CA LYS A 869 -22.42 13.63 45.83
C LYS A 869 -22.12 15.10 46.11
N LYS A 870 -22.17 15.50 47.39
CA LYS A 870 -21.68 16.79 47.86
C LYS A 870 -20.51 16.59 48.81
N VAL A 871 -19.42 17.32 48.59
CA VAL A 871 -18.29 17.40 49.53
C VAL A 871 -18.43 18.72 50.28
N PHE A 872 -18.48 18.64 51.60
CA PHE A 872 -18.60 19.79 52.48
C PHE A 872 -17.22 20.14 53.04
N ASP A 873 -16.77 21.36 52.80
CA ASP A 873 -15.57 21.91 53.40
C ASP A 873 -15.86 22.46 54.80
N LYS A 874 -14.94 22.21 55.74
CA LYS A 874 -15.10 22.64 57.13
C LYS A 874 -15.24 24.16 57.29
N ASP A 875 -14.61 24.95 56.41
CA ASP A 875 -14.58 26.41 56.51
C ASP A 875 -15.60 27.04 55.55
N ALA A 876 -15.68 26.53 54.31
CA ALA A 876 -16.55 27.11 53.28
C ALA A 876 -18.03 26.70 53.41
N ASP A 877 -18.33 25.48 53.89
CA ASP A 877 -19.69 25.01 54.12
C ASP A 877 -20.05 25.07 55.62
N ASN A 878 -19.47 26.02 56.36
CA ASN A 878 -19.67 26.17 57.81
C ASN A 878 -21.07 26.70 58.21
N ASN A 879 -21.95 26.95 57.25
CA ASN A 879 -23.37 27.24 57.46
C ASN A 879 -24.26 26.01 57.20
N CYS A 880 -23.68 24.88 56.80
CA CYS A 880 -24.41 23.65 56.53
C CYS A 880 -24.48 22.73 57.76
N TYR A 881 -25.45 21.82 57.80
CA TYR A 881 -25.60 20.81 58.84
C TYR A 881 -26.01 19.47 58.25
N ILE A 882 -25.32 18.40 58.65
CA ILE A 882 -25.48 17.05 58.11
C ILE A 882 -25.96 16.13 59.23
N VAL A 883 -26.90 15.22 58.93
CA VAL A 883 -27.38 14.25 59.92
C VAL A 883 -26.28 13.26 60.30
N LYS A 884 -26.01 13.15 61.61
CA LYS A 884 -25.09 12.18 62.20
C LYS A 884 -25.64 11.73 63.56
N GLY A 885 -26.01 10.45 63.67
CA GLY A 885 -26.66 9.94 64.88
C GLY A 885 -28.03 10.56 65.05
N ASP A 886 -28.28 11.19 66.19
CA ASP A 886 -29.50 11.90 66.56
C ASP A 886 -29.41 13.43 66.39
N LYS A 887 -28.40 13.89 65.64
CA LYS A 887 -28.05 15.31 65.51
C LYS A 887 -27.87 15.75 64.07
N LEU A 888 -28.19 17.02 63.82
CA LEU A 888 -27.72 17.79 62.66
C LEU A 888 -26.42 18.48 63.06
N MET A 889 -25.29 18.04 62.50
CA MET A 889 -23.95 18.50 62.87
C MET A 889 -23.35 19.37 61.77
N ASN A 890 -22.81 20.51 62.17
CA ASN A 890 -22.03 21.36 61.29
C ASN A 890 -20.74 20.65 60.81
N PRO A 891 -20.32 20.77 59.54
CA PRO A 891 -19.08 20.17 59.04
C PRO A 891 -17.84 20.49 59.88
N ALA A 892 -17.68 21.75 60.32
CA ALA A 892 -16.57 22.14 61.19
C ALA A 892 -16.61 21.40 62.53
N LYS A 893 -17.81 21.19 63.10
CA LYS A 893 -17.99 20.45 64.36
C LYS A 893 -17.73 18.96 64.20
N LEU A 894 -18.15 18.39 63.07
CA LEU A 894 -17.94 16.97 62.76
C LEU A 894 -16.44 16.64 62.57
N LEU A 895 -15.68 17.60 62.05
CA LEU A 895 -14.27 17.45 61.69
C LEU A 895 -13.30 18.00 62.74
N GLU A 896 -13.79 18.63 63.82
CA GLU A 896 -13.01 19.35 64.85
C GLU A 896 -11.84 18.54 65.42
N ASN A 897 -12.00 17.21 65.56
CA ASN A 897 -11.00 16.30 66.12
C ASN A 897 -10.32 15.43 65.05
N THR A 898 -10.31 15.88 63.80
CA THR A 898 -9.74 15.12 62.67
C THR A 898 -8.79 15.99 61.84
N ASN A 899 -7.84 15.36 61.15
CA ASN A 899 -6.98 16.05 60.17
C ASN A 899 -7.68 16.29 58.82
N ASN A 900 -8.92 15.81 58.65
CA ASN A 900 -9.68 15.94 57.41
C ASN A 900 -10.29 17.34 57.32
N LYS A 901 -10.17 17.98 56.15
CA LYS A 901 -10.80 19.28 55.89
C LYS A 901 -12.22 19.20 55.33
N THR A 902 -12.63 18.01 54.91
CA THR A 902 -13.90 17.82 54.21
C THR A 902 -14.63 16.57 54.69
N VAL A 903 -15.97 16.58 54.61
CA VAL A 903 -16.83 15.41 54.78
C VAL A 903 -17.74 15.26 53.56
N GLY A 904 -17.92 14.03 53.07
CA GLY A 904 -18.77 13.76 51.90
C GLY A 904 -20.18 13.28 52.29
N SER A 905 -21.18 13.75 51.57
CA SER A 905 -22.51 13.15 51.49
C SER A 905 -22.69 12.46 50.13
N LYS A 906 -23.24 11.25 50.17
CA LYS A 906 -23.64 10.51 48.97
C LYS A 906 -24.86 11.17 48.28
N PRO A 907 -25.15 10.82 47.01
CA PRO A 907 -26.41 11.11 46.33
C PRO A 907 -27.67 10.79 47.14
N PHE A 908 -28.79 11.38 46.75
CA PHE A 908 -30.13 11.15 47.30
C PHE A 908 -30.25 11.43 48.81
N ARG A 909 -29.54 12.45 49.28
CA ARG A 909 -29.55 12.92 50.67
C ARG A 909 -30.13 14.32 50.74
N ALA A 910 -30.31 14.78 51.97
CA ALA A 910 -30.51 16.19 52.27
C ALA A 910 -29.58 16.66 53.39
N TYR A 911 -29.32 17.96 53.42
CA TYR A 911 -28.60 18.68 54.46
C TYR A 911 -29.34 19.98 54.77
N MET A 912 -29.17 20.52 55.97
CA MET A 912 -29.76 21.80 56.34
C MET A 912 -28.75 22.92 56.08
N VAL A 913 -29.23 24.06 55.61
CA VAL A 913 -28.47 25.28 55.36
C VAL A 913 -29.00 26.39 56.25
N ASP A 914 -28.08 27.11 56.89
CA ASP A 914 -28.36 28.38 57.58
C ASP A 914 -28.25 29.53 56.57
N ASN A 915 -29.39 30.15 56.28
CA ASN A 915 -29.55 31.30 55.39
C ASN A 915 -29.72 32.61 56.19
N SER A 916 -29.54 32.58 57.52
CA SER A 916 -29.64 33.79 58.33
C SER A 916 -28.54 34.79 57.96
N THR A 917 -28.88 36.08 57.97
CA THR A 917 -27.95 37.19 57.65
C THR A 917 -26.97 37.52 58.78
N ALA A 918 -27.02 36.77 59.90
CA ALA A 918 -26.19 36.99 61.07
C ALA A 918 -24.82 36.31 60.91
N THR A 919 -23.74 36.95 61.36
CA THR A 919 -22.40 36.35 61.42
C THR A 919 -22.46 35.01 62.18
N ALA A 920 -22.12 33.91 61.49
CA ALA A 920 -22.18 32.54 62.01
C ALA A 920 -21.42 32.43 63.35
N ALA A 921 -22.18 32.31 64.44
CA ALA A 921 -21.63 32.16 65.78
C ALA A 921 -21.17 30.71 66.02
N GLY A 922 -19.98 30.35 65.52
CA GLY A 922 -19.29 29.10 65.82
C GLY A 922 -19.94 27.82 65.26
N ALA A 923 -19.20 26.70 65.27
CA ALA A 923 -19.67 25.41 64.80
C ALA A 923 -20.71 24.81 65.78
N LYS A 924 -21.99 24.80 65.38
CA LYS A 924 -23.11 24.31 66.20
C LYS A 924 -23.54 22.89 65.85
N MET A 925 -24.42 22.33 66.67
CA MET A 925 -25.12 21.08 66.40
C MET A 925 -26.55 21.19 66.94
N PHE A 926 -27.52 20.69 66.20
CA PHE A 926 -28.92 20.64 66.64
C PHE A 926 -29.33 19.21 66.98
N SER A 927 -29.95 19.03 68.13
CA SER A 927 -30.63 17.77 68.47
C SER A 927 -31.97 17.68 67.72
N ILE A 928 -32.31 16.49 67.25
CA ILE A 928 -33.55 16.26 66.50
C ILE A 928 -34.69 15.92 67.47
N ALA A 929 -35.79 16.69 67.42
CA ALA A 929 -37.01 16.45 68.19
C ALA A 929 -38.26 16.41 67.28
N ILE A 930 -39.31 15.67 67.67
CA ILE A 930 -40.56 15.53 66.90
C ILE A 930 -41.64 16.42 67.54
N GLY A 931 -42.30 17.27 66.74
CA GLY A 931 -43.28 18.25 67.19
C GLY A 931 -44.72 17.75 67.17
N GLY A 932 -45.45 18.07 68.25
CA GLY A 932 -46.82 17.66 68.55
C GLY A 932 -46.97 17.49 70.06
N GLY A 933 -47.14 18.60 70.79
CA GLY A 933 -47.30 18.66 72.25
C GLY A 933 -46.52 17.61 73.04
N THR A 934 -45.29 17.92 73.44
CA THR A 934 -44.42 17.03 74.23
C THR A 934 -45.19 16.29 75.33
N THR A 935 -45.44 14.99 75.15
CA THR A 935 -45.71 14.16 76.31
C THR A 935 -44.39 14.01 77.06
N ALA A 936 -44.41 14.18 78.38
CA ALA A 936 -43.22 14.16 79.24
C ALA A 936 -42.37 12.86 79.14
N ILE A 937 -42.84 11.85 78.40
CA ILE A 937 -42.17 10.58 78.13
C ILE A 937 -41.00 10.71 77.15
N ASP A 938 -41.10 11.55 76.11
CA ASP A 938 -40.03 11.64 75.10
C ASP A 938 -38.84 12.49 75.57
N SER A 939 -39.06 13.40 76.53
CA SER A 939 -37.99 14.13 77.21
C SER A 939 -37.21 13.28 78.23
N LEU A 940 -37.75 12.11 78.63
CA LEU A 940 -37.09 11.21 79.59
C LEU A 940 -36.10 10.25 78.90
N ASN A 941 -36.36 9.85 77.65
CA ASN A 941 -35.55 8.86 76.94
C ASN A 941 -34.33 9.45 76.19
N THR A 942 -34.25 10.77 76.05
CA THR A 942 -33.17 11.47 75.31
C THR A 942 -32.02 11.97 76.20
N ILE A 943 -32.02 11.65 77.50
CA ILE A 943 -30.95 12.04 78.44
C ILE A 943 -30.42 10.80 79.18
N ALA A 944 -29.80 9.88 78.44
CA ALA A 944 -29.03 8.77 79.02
C ALA A 944 -27.67 9.29 79.50
N ASP A 945 -27.53 9.41 80.84
CA ASP A 945 -26.24 9.60 81.52
C ASP A 945 -26.43 9.22 83.01
N ASP A 946 -25.74 8.18 83.49
CA ASP A 946 -26.19 7.26 84.56
C ASP A 946 -26.26 7.78 86.03
N ASN A 947 -26.54 9.06 86.28
CA ASN A 947 -26.51 9.68 87.63
C ASN A 947 -27.87 10.18 88.16
N ALA A 948 -28.97 9.48 87.91
CA ALA A 948 -30.28 9.80 88.52
C ALA A 948 -30.48 9.04 89.85
N THR A 949 -30.93 9.73 90.90
CA THR A 949 -31.39 9.09 92.15
C THR A 949 -32.90 9.18 92.27
N TYR A 950 -33.50 8.04 92.62
CA TYR A 950 -34.94 7.87 92.72
C TYR A 950 -35.39 7.92 94.17
N TYR A 951 -36.56 8.49 94.40
CA TYR A 951 -37.21 8.56 95.71
C TYR A 951 -38.69 8.22 95.59
N ASP A 952 -39.29 7.69 96.65
CA ASP A 952 -40.75 7.59 96.73
C ASP A 952 -41.38 8.95 97.06
N LEU A 953 -42.72 9.01 97.10
CA LEU A 953 -43.47 10.22 97.46
C LEU A 953 -43.20 10.70 98.90
N GLN A 954 -42.66 9.84 99.75
CA GLN A 954 -42.31 10.12 101.14
C GLN A 954 -40.84 10.58 101.29
N GLY A 955 -40.07 10.58 100.20
CA GLY A 955 -38.67 11.03 100.17
C GLY A 955 -37.64 9.96 100.51
N ASN A 956 -38.00 8.68 100.55
CA ASN A 956 -37.05 7.58 100.75
C ASN A 956 -36.33 7.23 99.45
N ARG A 957 -35.01 7.03 99.49
CA ARG A 957 -34.20 6.69 98.32
C ARG A 957 -34.51 5.28 97.84
N LEU A 958 -34.77 5.13 96.54
CA LEU A 958 -35.03 3.87 95.86
C LEU A 958 -33.80 3.44 95.04
N ASN A 959 -33.56 2.13 94.98
CA ASN A 959 -32.47 1.56 94.17
C ASN A 959 -32.82 1.49 92.68
N ALA A 960 -34.11 1.49 92.35
CA ALA A 960 -34.64 1.56 91.00
C ALA A 960 -36.04 2.21 91.06
N PRO A 961 -36.56 2.74 89.94
CA PRO A 961 -37.91 3.29 89.90
C PRO A 961 -38.98 2.22 90.15
N GLN A 962 -40.06 2.56 90.86
CA GLN A 962 -41.17 1.65 91.16
C GLN A 962 -42.45 2.02 90.42
N LYS A 963 -43.37 1.06 90.25
CA LYS A 963 -44.70 1.30 89.68
C LYS A 963 -45.47 2.29 90.57
N GLY A 964 -45.97 3.37 89.99
CA GLY A 964 -46.57 4.51 90.69
C GLY A 964 -45.73 5.78 90.60
N ILE A 965 -45.96 6.73 91.51
CA ILE A 965 -45.30 8.04 91.45
C ILE A 965 -43.93 8.00 92.15
N ASN A 966 -42.90 8.46 91.44
CA ASN A 966 -41.51 8.55 91.88
C ASN A 966 -41.08 10.01 91.86
N ILE A 967 -40.21 10.40 92.79
CA ILE A 967 -39.49 11.68 92.76
C ILE A 967 -38.08 11.38 92.26
N VAL A 968 -37.70 11.97 91.13
CA VAL A 968 -36.39 11.78 90.51
C VAL A 968 -35.56 13.03 90.75
N LYS A 969 -34.37 12.86 91.31
CA LYS A 969 -33.41 13.94 91.53
C LYS A 969 -32.18 13.71 90.66
N ARG A 970 -31.81 14.73 89.88
CA ARG A 970 -30.64 14.70 89.00
C ARG A 970 -29.97 16.07 89.02
N GLY A 971 -28.78 16.15 89.62
CA GLY A 971 -28.12 17.43 89.91
C GLY A 971 -28.98 18.31 90.84
N SER A 972 -29.21 19.56 90.44
CA SER A 972 -30.02 20.54 91.18
C SER A 972 -31.53 20.49 90.88
N LYS A 973 -31.97 19.61 89.97
CA LYS A 973 -33.37 19.50 89.56
C LYS A 973 -34.05 18.30 90.23
N THR A 974 -35.27 18.53 90.71
CA THR A 974 -36.16 17.51 91.31
C THR A 974 -37.47 17.49 90.53
N MET A 975 -37.90 16.29 90.11
CA MET A 975 -39.07 16.11 89.25
C MET A 975 -39.92 14.92 89.71
N LYS A 976 -41.23 14.98 89.47
CA LYS A 976 -42.20 13.95 89.85
C LYS A 976 -42.61 13.16 88.60
N VAL A 977 -42.37 11.86 88.59
CA VAL A 977 -42.56 10.97 87.43
C VAL A 977 -43.49 9.82 87.82
N ILE A 978 -44.51 9.53 87.01
CA ILE A 978 -45.42 8.40 87.24
C ILE A 978 -45.03 7.26 86.32
N ILE A 979 -44.72 6.10 86.89
CA ILE A 979 -44.33 4.88 86.18
C ILE A 979 -45.52 3.94 86.20
N LYS A 980 -46.05 3.62 85.03
CA LYS A 980 -47.28 2.83 84.90
C LYS A 980 -47.07 1.34 85.01
#